data_AF-A0A850DHS2-F1
#
_entry.id   AF-A0A850DHS2-F1
#
_cell.length_a   1.000
_cell.length_b   1.000
_cell.length_c   1.000
_cell.angle_alpha   90.00
_cell.angle_beta   90.00
_cell.angle_gamma   90.00
#
_symmetry.space_group_name_H-M   'P 1'
#
loop_
_entity.id
_entity.type
_entity.pdbx_description
1 polymer ?
#
loop_
_entity_poly.entity_id
_entity_poly.type
_entity_poly.pdbx_seq_one_letter_code
_entity_poly.pdbx_strand_id
1 'polypeptide(L)'
;MNALTLTLGTIGALITVVCWASMITGAARIVRTIRLGQPAPDRWRPFFPRFKQMLVEFLAHTRMNKFRTVGWAHWLVMIGFLAGMQFWFEAYGQTFKPEWAWPFIGDQAWFHLGDELLGIATIVGILALIVIRQLNHPRVPARLSRFSGSRFLPAYVIEAIVLSEGIGMVLVKAGVLALEREQGHHYSKWTDFLSGPISELLPANTNMVSVFAFVKLISGAMFLLLVGRNLTWGVAWHRFAAFPNIYFKREGDGTVALGAAKPMMSGGKPVDMESALEDDAEDTVFGAGKFEDFSWKGILDFTTCTECGRCQSQCPAWNTGKPLSPKLLIMSLRDHGYAKAPYLLNSDESAKAESERPLVGGVEANGVIDPEVLWSCTTCGACVEQCPVDIEHVDHIIDMRRYQVLIESDFPSELAGLFKNLENKGNPWGQNAKDRLNWISELDFDVPVFGKAAPNGQSIATFEGYEYLFWVGCAGAYEDRAKKTTKAVAELLATAGVKFMVLGQDETCTGDSARRAGNEFLFQQLAQQNIETLNSVFEGVEQRKRKIVVTCAHCFNALNNEYPQVGGTYEVVHHTQLLNRLVRAKQLVPVAGVSQDVTYHDPCYLGRHNKIYNAPRELMAASGSTLVEMPRHGERSMCCGAGGARMWMEEQLGKRINIDRVDEALDTLGGGNSPSKIATGCPFCRVMLTDGVTARKDGGEVGQGVEVVDVAQLMLDAVTRVEPAELTRNLTVVQTPKPEAEPAKPAPSTPETPQAPEPAKPAAAGGGLAMKGMAKAPGAPKPGGLGLKGAAKAPGAKAPGKPADPEPAADTPAAPAKGLAMKGLAKAPGAKAPGKPAEPQPDAADTPATKPAKGLAMKGLAKAPGAKAPAEPTPPQAESNGEPPAETPPAEAPTDTGAPATDTPAPPQSKPGGLGFKSGAKAPGRKNP
;
A
#
# COMPACT_ATOMS: atom_id res chain seq x y z
N MET A 1 -3.31 6.29 -57.01
CA MET A 1 -2.31 5.28 -56.61
C MET A 1 -1.19 5.29 -57.63
N ASN A 2 0.05 5.05 -57.22
CA ASN A 2 1.18 4.82 -58.12
C ASN A 2 2.03 3.64 -57.58
N ALA A 3 3.14 3.32 -58.25
CA ALA A 3 4.01 2.21 -57.83
C ALA A 3 4.51 2.36 -56.38
N LEU A 4 4.96 3.56 -55.98
CA LEU A 4 5.44 3.81 -54.63
C LEU A 4 4.33 3.69 -53.59
N THR A 5 3.15 4.29 -53.83
CA THR A 5 2.04 4.22 -52.86
C THR A 5 1.52 2.78 -52.69
N LEU A 6 1.51 1.99 -53.77
CA LEU A 6 1.20 0.56 -53.70
C LEU A 6 2.27 -0.21 -52.90
N THR A 7 3.57 0.00 -53.19
CA THR A 7 4.67 -0.66 -52.49
C THR A 7 4.68 -0.33 -50.98
N LEU A 8 4.57 0.95 -50.61
CA LEU A 8 4.57 1.38 -49.21
C LEU A 8 3.38 0.79 -48.44
N GLY A 9 2.16 0.86 -48.99
CA GLY A 9 0.99 0.27 -48.34
C GLY A 9 1.06 -1.25 -48.20
N THR A 10 1.54 -1.96 -49.23
CA THR A 10 1.72 -3.41 -49.17
C THR A 10 2.77 -3.80 -48.12
N ILE A 11 3.92 -3.11 -48.07
CA ILE A 11 4.97 -3.36 -47.07
C ILE A 11 4.44 -3.05 -45.65
N GLY A 12 3.78 -1.91 -45.47
CA GLY A 12 3.23 -1.49 -44.17
C GLY A 12 2.19 -2.47 -43.64
N ALA A 13 1.28 -2.94 -44.49
CA ALA A 13 0.31 -3.97 -44.12
C ALA A 13 0.98 -5.29 -43.72
N LEU A 14 1.91 -5.80 -44.54
CA LEU A 14 2.59 -7.09 -44.29
C LEU A 14 3.45 -7.05 -43.01
N ILE A 15 4.22 -5.99 -42.79
CA ILE A 15 4.98 -5.79 -41.55
C ILE A 15 4.03 -5.79 -40.35
N THR A 16 2.95 -5.02 -40.42
CA THR A 16 2.08 -4.81 -39.25
C THR A 16 1.29 -6.07 -38.88
N VAL A 17 1.01 -6.97 -39.81
CA VAL A 17 0.47 -8.32 -39.51
C VAL A 17 1.44 -9.12 -38.61
N VAL A 18 2.74 -9.10 -38.91
CA VAL A 18 3.77 -9.76 -38.06
C VAL A 18 3.88 -9.07 -36.69
N CYS A 19 3.73 -7.75 -36.65
CA CYS A 19 3.76 -6.98 -35.41
C CYS A 19 2.52 -7.27 -34.53
N TRP A 20 1.32 -7.39 -35.10
CA TRP A 20 0.12 -7.84 -34.41
C TRP A 20 0.26 -9.27 -33.87
N ALA A 21 0.80 -10.20 -34.67
CA ALA A 21 1.06 -11.56 -34.21
C ALA A 21 2.03 -11.59 -33.01
N SER A 22 3.05 -10.72 -33.01
CA SER A 22 3.95 -10.51 -31.87
C SER A 22 3.21 -10.00 -30.64
N MET A 23 2.39 -8.95 -30.79
CA MET A 23 1.62 -8.35 -29.70
C MET A 23 0.62 -9.32 -29.07
N ILE A 24 -0.14 -10.05 -29.90
CA ILE A 24 -1.13 -11.05 -29.46
C ILE A 24 -0.43 -12.21 -28.74
N THR A 25 0.71 -12.68 -29.25
CA THR A 25 1.51 -13.72 -28.59
C THR A 25 2.05 -13.24 -27.24
N GLY A 26 2.51 -11.99 -27.14
CA GLY A 26 2.95 -11.39 -25.89
C GLY A 26 1.83 -11.27 -24.85
N ALA A 27 0.67 -10.77 -25.26
CA ALA A 27 -0.51 -10.68 -24.42
C ALA A 27 -0.99 -12.06 -23.94
N ALA A 28 -0.98 -13.07 -24.82
CA ALA A 28 -1.32 -14.45 -24.46
C ALA A 28 -0.33 -15.06 -23.45
N ARG A 29 0.97 -14.76 -23.57
CA ARG A 29 1.98 -15.17 -22.56
C ARG A 29 1.73 -14.48 -21.22
N ILE A 30 1.47 -13.17 -21.22
CA ILE A 30 1.11 -12.40 -20.01
C ILE A 30 -0.10 -13.01 -19.31
N VAL A 31 -1.18 -13.32 -20.05
CA VAL A 31 -2.39 -13.94 -19.47
C VAL A 31 -2.12 -15.35 -18.94
N ARG A 32 -1.24 -16.13 -19.56
CA ARG A 32 -0.81 -17.45 -19.03
C ARG A 32 0.00 -17.30 -17.74
N THR A 33 0.98 -16.41 -17.70
CA THR A 33 1.78 -16.12 -16.49
C THR A 33 0.91 -15.63 -15.33
N ILE A 34 -0.05 -14.74 -15.59
CA ILE A 34 -1.00 -14.25 -14.58
C ILE A 34 -1.85 -15.40 -13.99
N ARG A 35 -2.21 -16.39 -14.81
CA ARG A 35 -3.01 -17.56 -14.39
C ARG A 35 -2.24 -18.64 -13.62
N LEU A 36 -0.94 -18.46 -13.38
CA LEU A 36 -0.17 -19.35 -12.50
C LEU A 36 -0.49 -19.12 -11.01
N GLY A 37 -0.96 -17.92 -10.66
CA GLY A 37 -1.20 -17.53 -9.28
C GLY A 37 -2.53 -18.03 -8.70
N GLN A 38 -2.56 -18.19 -7.39
CA GLN A 38 -3.70 -18.67 -6.59
C GLN A 38 -5.07 -18.00 -6.95
N PRO A 39 -6.20 -18.70 -6.76
CA PRO A 39 -7.52 -18.13 -6.99
C PRO A 39 -7.80 -16.86 -6.17
N ALA A 40 -8.56 -15.93 -6.75
CA ALA A 40 -9.11 -14.76 -6.07
C ALA A 40 -10.56 -14.54 -6.56
N PRO A 41 -11.55 -15.23 -5.96
CA PRO A 41 -12.93 -15.25 -6.45
C PRO A 41 -13.68 -13.93 -6.17
N ASP A 42 -13.29 -13.23 -5.10
CA ASP A 42 -13.86 -11.97 -4.61
C ASP A 42 -13.72 -10.80 -5.60
N ARG A 43 -12.64 -10.78 -6.39
CA ARG A 43 -12.32 -9.67 -7.31
C ARG A 43 -13.33 -9.48 -8.46
N TRP A 44 -14.17 -10.49 -8.75
CA TRP A 44 -15.06 -10.48 -9.92
C TRP A 44 -16.39 -9.74 -9.72
N ARG A 45 -16.83 -9.51 -8.48
CA ARG A 45 -18.13 -8.91 -8.16
C ARG A 45 -17.99 -7.70 -7.22
N PRO A 46 -18.93 -6.74 -7.22
CA PRO A 46 -20.04 -6.57 -8.18
C PRO A 46 -19.55 -5.94 -9.50
N PHE A 47 -20.04 -6.41 -10.64
CA PHE A 47 -19.53 -6.00 -11.97
C PHE A 47 -19.72 -4.51 -12.26
N PHE A 48 -20.95 -4.00 -12.21
CA PHE A 48 -21.26 -2.64 -12.64
C PHE A 48 -20.58 -1.53 -11.79
N PRO A 49 -20.50 -1.61 -10.45
CA PRO A 49 -19.73 -0.66 -9.65
C PRO A 49 -18.23 -0.66 -10.00
N ARG A 50 -17.61 -1.84 -10.10
CA ARG A 50 -16.20 -1.99 -10.49
C ARG A 50 -15.92 -1.43 -11.88
N PHE A 51 -16.80 -1.69 -12.85
CA PHE A 51 -16.68 -1.18 -14.22
C PHE A 51 -16.86 0.34 -14.29
N LYS A 52 -17.88 0.89 -13.61
CA LYS A 52 -18.08 2.34 -13.48
C LYS A 52 -16.86 3.00 -12.84
N GLN A 53 -16.31 2.41 -11.79
CA GLN A 53 -15.16 2.96 -11.08
C GLN A 53 -13.90 2.94 -11.94
N MET A 54 -13.62 1.84 -12.63
CA MET A 54 -12.55 1.75 -13.62
C MET A 54 -12.66 2.88 -14.66
N LEU A 55 -13.86 3.12 -15.22
CA LEU A 55 -14.09 4.22 -16.16
C LEU A 55 -13.87 5.61 -15.54
N VAL A 56 -14.32 5.84 -14.30
CA VAL A 56 -14.13 7.12 -13.59
C VAL A 56 -12.66 7.40 -13.33
N GLU A 57 -11.91 6.43 -12.78
CA GLU A 57 -10.48 6.59 -12.49
C GLU A 57 -9.65 6.77 -13.75
N PHE A 58 -9.99 6.05 -14.82
CA PHE A 58 -9.38 6.16 -16.14
C PHE A 58 -9.66 7.52 -16.79
N LEU A 59 -10.93 7.88 -17.04
CA LEU A 59 -11.30 9.06 -17.83
C LEU A 59 -10.98 10.38 -17.11
N ALA A 60 -11.29 10.48 -15.82
CA ALA A 60 -11.02 11.68 -15.01
C ALA A 60 -9.61 11.69 -14.40
N HIS A 61 -8.81 10.63 -14.64
CA HIS A 61 -7.43 10.49 -14.15
C HIS A 61 -7.29 10.71 -12.63
N THR A 62 -8.31 10.35 -11.84
CA THR A 62 -8.46 10.78 -10.43
C THR A 62 -7.22 10.48 -9.57
N ARG A 63 -6.68 9.26 -9.68
CA ARG A 63 -5.46 8.79 -9.00
C ARG A 63 -4.19 9.48 -9.56
N MET A 64 -4.12 9.70 -10.87
CA MET A 64 -2.97 10.36 -11.53
C MET A 64 -2.90 11.86 -11.23
N ASN A 65 -4.05 12.55 -11.19
CA ASN A 65 -4.17 13.99 -11.01
C ASN A 65 -3.88 14.49 -9.58
N LYS A 66 -3.71 13.58 -8.60
CA LYS A 66 -3.19 13.90 -7.25
C LYS A 66 -1.85 14.67 -7.30
N PHE A 67 -1.01 14.40 -8.31
CA PHE A 67 0.16 15.23 -8.62
C PHE A 67 -0.12 16.07 -9.88
N ARG A 68 -0.66 17.26 -9.68
CA ARG A 68 -1.15 18.14 -10.77
C ARG A 68 -0.09 18.44 -11.83
N THR A 69 1.19 18.52 -11.47
CA THR A 69 2.31 18.80 -12.41
C THR A 69 2.51 17.76 -13.50
N VAL A 70 2.15 16.48 -13.24
CA VAL A 70 2.30 15.36 -14.18
C VAL A 70 0.95 14.93 -14.76
N GLY A 71 -0.14 15.14 -14.00
CA GLY A 71 -1.48 14.64 -14.33
C GLY A 71 -2.00 15.09 -15.70
N TRP A 72 -1.93 16.39 -16.00
CA TRP A 72 -2.44 16.95 -17.26
C TRP A 72 -1.65 16.42 -18.48
N ALA A 73 -0.31 16.42 -18.42
CA ALA A 73 0.54 15.98 -19.53
C ALA A 73 0.36 14.48 -19.81
N HIS A 74 0.19 13.67 -18.76
CA HIS A 74 -0.16 12.25 -18.88
C HIS A 74 -1.57 12.05 -19.46
N TRP A 75 -2.55 12.87 -19.07
CA TRP A 75 -3.91 12.78 -19.61
C TRP A 75 -3.96 13.12 -21.10
N LEU A 76 -3.25 14.16 -21.54
CA LEU A 76 -3.11 14.51 -22.97
C LEU A 76 -2.51 13.34 -23.78
N VAL A 77 -1.44 12.72 -23.29
CA VAL A 77 -0.81 11.55 -23.97
C VAL A 77 -1.70 10.30 -23.91
N MET A 78 -2.47 10.10 -22.85
CA MET A 78 -3.40 8.97 -22.74
C MET A 78 -4.55 9.10 -23.75
N ILE A 79 -5.19 10.28 -23.82
CA ILE A 79 -6.27 10.57 -24.76
C ILE A 79 -5.72 10.56 -26.19
N GLY A 80 -4.56 11.18 -26.42
CA GLY A 80 -3.83 11.15 -27.68
C GLY A 80 -3.54 9.73 -28.18
N PHE A 81 -3.04 8.84 -27.32
CA PHE A 81 -2.77 7.45 -27.69
C PHE A 81 -4.04 6.63 -27.98
N LEU A 82 -5.08 6.77 -27.16
CA LEU A 82 -6.28 5.92 -27.27
C LEU A 82 -7.28 6.41 -28.32
N ALA A 83 -7.52 7.71 -28.41
CA ALA A 83 -8.36 8.29 -29.46
C ALA A 83 -7.58 8.47 -30.78
N GLY A 84 -6.27 8.71 -30.72
CA GLY A 84 -5.40 8.81 -31.90
C GLY A 84 -5.22 7.49 -32.66
N MET A 85 -5.49 6.35 -32.01
CA MET A 85 -5.38 5.01 -32.60
C MET A 85 -6.12 4.87 -33.94
N GLN A 86 -7.27 5.54 -34.08
CA GLN A 86 -8.07 5.47 -35.31
C GLN A 86 -7.43 6.27 -36.47
N PHE A 87 -6.71 7.37 -36.19
CA PHE A 87 -5.86 8.09 -37.16
C PHE A 87 -4.58 7.31 -37.52
N TRP A 88 -4.16 6.35 -36.69
CA TRP A 88 -3.10 5.38 -37.04
C TRP A 88 -3.64 4.26 -37.95
N PHE A 89 -4.86 3.78 -37.72
CA PHE A 89 -5.54 2.88 -38.66
C PHE A 89 -5.84 3.56 -40.01
N GLU A 90 -6.16 4.85 -40.00
CA GLU A 90 -6.35 5.68 -41.20
C GLU A 90 -5.09 5.76 -42.08
N ALA A 91 -3.91 5.73 -41.46
CA ALA A 91 -2.62 5.71 -42.14
C ALA A 91 -2.47 4.52 -43.10
N TYR A 92 -3.11 3.37 -42.83
CA TYR A 92 -3.14 2.24 -43.77
C TYR A 92 -3.77 2.68 -45.11
N GLY A 93 -4.93 3.33 -45.09
CA GLY A 93 -5.57 3.84 -46.30
C GLY A 93 -4.71 4.89 -47.00
N GLN A 94 -4.16 5.83 -46.23
CA GLN A 94 -3.35 6.96 -46.70
C GLN A 94 -2.04 6.52 -47.36
N THR A 95 -1.44 5.39 -46.96
CA THR A 95 -0.28 4.83 -47.68
C THR A 95 -0.63 4.43 -49.12
N PHE A 96 -1.80 3.84 -49.39
CA PHE A 96 -2.22 3.46 -50.75
C PHE A 96 -2.80 4.64 -51.56
N LYS A 97 -3.77 5.37 -50.98
CA LYS A 97 -4.41 6.57 -51.53
C LYS A 97 -4.22 7.71 -50.53
N PRO A 98 -3.35 8.69 -50.79
CA PRO A 98 -3.09 9.83 -49.90
C PRO A 98 -4.32 10.51 -49.30
N GLU A 99 -5.34 10.85 -50.09
CA GLU A 99 -6.59 11.43 -49.58
C GLU A 99 -7.59 10.35 -49.13
N TRP A 100 -7.13 9.27 -48.49
CA TRP A 100 -8.03 8.32 -47.85
C TRP A 100 -8.41 8.86 -46.48
N ALA A 101 -9.70 8.87 -46.20
CA ALA A 101 -10.27 9.13 -44.90
C ALA A 101 -11.39 8.12 -44.62
N TRP A 102 -11.80 7.99 -43.35
CA TRP A 102 -12.86 7.06 -42.98
C TRP A 102 -14.22 7.41 -43.64
N PRO A 103 -14.93 6.43 -44.22
CA PRO A 103 -16.28 6.65 -44.75
C PRO A 103 -17.22 7.29 -43.72
N PHE A 104 -18.05 8.23 -44.18
CA PHE A 104 -19.06 8.99 -43.44
C PHE A 104 -18.55 9.94 -42.35
N ILE A 105 -17.41 9.67 -41.71
CA ILE A 105 -16.86 10.50 -40.62
C ILE A 105 -15.63 11.34 -40.99
N GLY A 106 -14.87 10.94 -42.02
CA GLY A 106 -13.60 11.58 -42.40
C GLY A 106 -13.77 13.08 -42.67
N ASP A 107 -14.65 13.42 -43.62
CA ASP A 107 -14.90 14.80 -44.09
C ASP A 107 -15.64 15.69 -43.06
N GLN A 108 -15.85 15.22 -41.82
CA GLN A 108 -16.62 15.93 -40.81
C GLN A 108 -15.75 16.92 -40.03
N ALA A 109 -16.22 18.15 -39.85
CA ALA A 109 -15.48 19.20 -39.15
C ALA A 109 -15.03 18.82 -37.72
N TRP A 110 -15.82 18.01 -37.00
CA TRP A 110 -15.45 17.50 -35.67
C TRP A 110 -14.34 16.45 -35.71
N PHE A 111 -14.20 15.72 -36.81
CA PHE A 111 -13.18 14.69 -37.02
C PHE A 111 -11.84 15.34 -37.39
N HIS A 112 -11.86 16.30 -38.32
CA HIS A 112 -10.71 17.15 -38.64
C HIS A 112 -10.17 17.88 -37.39
N LEU A 113 -11.06 18.50 -36.61
CA LEU A 113 -10.70 19.13 -35.32
C LEU A 113 -10.18 18.11 -34.30
N GLY A 114 -10.68 16.88 -34.34
CA GLY A 114 -10.20 15.77 -33.53
C GLY A 114 -8.73 15.45 -33.78
N ASP A 115 -8.32 15.28 -35.04
CA ASP A 115 -6.92 15.00 -35.41
C ASP A 115 -5.99 16.14 -34.97
N GLU A 116 -6.44 17.38 -35.21
CA GLU A 116 -5.72 18.60 -34.87
C GLU A 116 -5.43 18.68 -33.37
N LEU A 117 -6.48 18.53 -32.55
CA LEU A 117 -6.37 18.59 -31.10
C LEU A 117 -5.60 17.39 -30.53
N LEU A 118 -5.75 16.19 -31.10
CA LEU A 118 -5.09 14.98 -30.61
C LEU A 118 -3.61 14.92 -30.99
N GLY A 119 -3.23 15.35 -32.19
CA GLY A 119 -1.83 15.52 -32.60
C GLY A 119 -1.11 16.54 -31.71
N ILE A 120 -1.69 17.73 -31.54
CA ILE A 120 -1.15 18.79 -30.67
C ILE A 120 -1.08 18.33 -29.21
N ALA A 121 -2.15 17.73 -28.67
CA ALA A 121 -2.16 17.20 -27.30
C ALA A 121 -1.07 16.14 -27.07
N THR A 122 -0.87 15.25 -28.04
CA THR A 122 0.16 14.21 -27.97
C THR A 122 1.56 14.82 -27.94
N ILE A 123 1.86 15.76 -28.85
CA ILE A 123 3.17 16.45 -28.92
C ILE A 123 3.43 17.24 -27.63
N VAL A 124 2.50 18.11 -27.22
CA VAL A 124 2.68 18.97 -26.02
C VAL A 124 2.79 18.12 -24.75
N GLY A 125 1.95 17.09 -24.62
CA GLY A 125 1.96 16.18 -23.50
C GLY A 125 3.26 15.35 -23.42
N ILE A 126 3.73 14.77 -24.53
CA ILE A 126 4.93 13.92 -24.50
C ILE A 126 6.21 14.74 -24.29
N LEU A 127 6.32 15.94 -24.90
CA LEU A 127 7.45 16.85 -24.65
C LEU A 127 7.50 17.27 -23.18
N ALA A 128 6.36 17.59 -22.56
CA ALA A 128 6.29 17.88 -21.13
C ALA A 128 6.71 16.68 -20.27
N LEU A 129 6.31 15.45 -20.61
CA LEU A 129 6.73 14.24 -19.90
C LEU A 129 8.23 13.94 -20.07
N ILE A 130 8.79 14.13 -21.27
CA ILE A 130 10.23 13.99 -21.55
C ILE A 130 11.05 14.97 -20.72
N VAL A 131 10.65 16.25 -20.69
CA VAL A 131 11.30 17.27 -19.84
C VAL A 131 11.20 16.89 -18.36
N ILE A 132 10.02 16.49 -17.88
CA ILE A 132 9.83 16.01 -16.50
C ILE A 132 10.72 14.79 -16.20
N ARG A 133 10.96 13.89 -17.17
CA ARG A 133 11.90 12.76 -17.00
C ARG A 133 13.34 13.23 -16.88
N GLN A 134 13.81 14.14 -17.74
CA GLN A 134 15.19 14.63 -17.67
C GLN A 134 15.45 15.40 -16.37
N LEU A 135 14.52 16.26 -15.95
CA LEU A 135 14.59 16.97 -14.66
C LEU A 135 14.60 16.04 -13.43
N ASN A 136 14.13 14.79 -13.58
CA ASN A 136 14.11 13.78 -12.52
C ASN A 136 15.07 12.61 -12.82
N HIS A 137 16.02 12.76 -13.75
CA HIS A 137 16.88 11.66 -14.20
C HIS A 137 17.88 11.23 -13.09
N PRO A 138 18.19 9.93 -12.91
CA PRO A 138 19.25 9.44 -12.00
C PRO A 138 20.70 9.89 -12.27
N ARG A 139 20.88 10.97 -13.05
CA ARG A 139 22.13 11.77 -13.05
C ARG A 139 22.18 12.68 -11.83
N VAL A 140 21.02 13.03 -11.24
CA VAL A 140 20.94 13.55 -9.86
C VAL A 140 21.06 12.39 -8.87
N PRO A 141 21.51 12.62 -7.60
CA PRO A 141 21.70 11.57 -6.62
C PRO A 141 20.53 10.58 -6.51
N ALA A 142 20.86 9.28 -6.51
CA ALA A 142 19.92 8.20 -6.77
C ALA A 142 18.68 8.16 -5.84
N ARG A 143 18.77 8.68 -4.61
CA ARG A 143 17.64 8.78 -3.68
C ARG A 143 16.65 9.89 -4.01
N LEU A 144 17.12 11.00 -4.60
CA LEU A 144 16.30 12.13 -5.04
C LEU A 144 15.51 11.81 -6.33
N SER A 145 16.06 10.96 -7.21
CA SER A 145 15.36 10.52 -8.41
C SER A 145 14.32 9.43 -8.12
N ARG A 146 13.03 9.74 -8.33
CA ARG A 146 11.95 8.72 -8.34
C ARG A 146 12.15 7.66 -9.43
N PHE A 147 12.88 7.99 -10.49
CA PHE A 147 13.18 7.11 -11.61
C PHE A 147 14.46 6.27 -11.40
N SER A 148 15.13 6.38 -10.25
CA SER A 148 16.26 5.51 -9.88
C SER A 148 15.84 4.04 -9.90
N GLY A 149 16.53 3.23 -10.69
CA GLY A 149 16.18 1.82 -10.97
C GLY A 149 14.98 1.59 -11.91
N SER A 150 14.41 2.62 -12.55
CA SER A 150 13.48 2.43 -13.68
C SER A 150 14.26 2.12 -14.98
N ARG A 151 13.66 1.37 -15.90
CA ARG A 151 14.28 0.97 -17.17
C ARG A 151 14.20 2.11 -18.21
N PHE A 152 15.35 2.72 -18.53
CA PHE A 152 15.40 3.90 -19.40
C PHE A 152 15.28 3.62 -20.90
N LEU A 153 15.86 2.52 -21.41
CA LEU A 153 15.73 2.16 -22.82
C LEU A 153 14.25 1.97 -23.24
N PRO A 154 13.41 1.20 -22.51
CA PRO A 154 11.97 1.13 -22.77
C PRO A 154 11.28 2.50 -22.70
N ALA A 155 11.64 3.33 -21.73
CA ALA A 155 11.04 4.65 -21.58
C ALA A 155 11.31 5.56 -22.80
N TYR A 156 12.57 5.63 -23.25
CA TYR A 156 12.96 6.47 -24.38
C TYR A 156 12.43 5.95 -25.72
N VAL A 157 12.39 4.63 -25.92
CA VAL A 157 11.77 4.03 -27.12
C VAL A 157 10.28 4.39 -27.20
N ILE A 158 9.54 4.27 -26.09
CA ILE A 158 8.11 4.61 -26.06
C ILE A 158 7.88 6.13 -26.17
N GLU A 159 8.75 6.97 -25.60
CA GLU A 159 8.68 8.43 -25.74
C GLU A 159 8.98 8.90 -27.17
N ALA A 160 9.96 8.29 -27.84
CA ALA A 160 10.26 8.56 -29.25
C ALA A 160 9.11 8.14 -30.18
N ILE A 161 8.51 6.96 -29.96
CA ILE A 161 7.35 6.48 -30.71
C ILE A 161 6.15 7.43 -30.52
N VAL A 162 5.78 7.78 -29.28
CA VAL A 162 4.62 8.66 -29.03
C VAL A 162 4.82 10.06 -29.63
N LEU A 163 6.04 10.60 -29.60
CA LEU A 163 6.37 11.84 -30.30
C LEU A 163 6.29 11.70 -31.82
N SER A 164 6.73 10.56 -32.37
CA SER A 164 6.63 10.26 -33.81
C SER A 164 5.20 10.10 -34.29
N GLU A 165 4.30 9.48 -33.50
CA GLU A 165 2.86 9.42 -33.81
C GLU A 165 2.25 10.81 -33.83
N GLY A 166 2.48 11.63 -32.79
CA GLY A 166 1.91 12.98 -32.70
C GLY A 166 2.37 13.89 -33.85
N ILE A 167 3.66 13.85 -34.20
CA ILE A 167 4.21 14.54 -35.39
C ILE A 167 3.61 13.95 -36.68
N GLY A 168 3.47 12.63 -36.76
CA GLY A 168 2.90 11.93 -37.91
C GLY A 168 1.43 12.29 -38.17
N MET A 169 0.63 12.54 -37.13
CA MET A 169 -0.74 13.07 -37.26
C MET A 169 -0.72 14.42 -37.98
N VAL A 170 0.01 15.40 -37.44
CA VAL A 170 0.09 16.76 -38.00
C VAL A 170 0.69 16.76 -39.42
N LEU A 171 1.77 16.01 -39.68
CA LEU A 171 2.42 16.00 -41.00
C LEU A 171 1.58 15.30 -42.07
N VAL A 172 0.91 14.18 -41.75
CA VAL A 172 0.03 13.52 -42.72
C VAL A 172 -1.16 14.43 -43.05
N LYS A 173 -1.82 15.00 -42.05
CA LYS A 173 -2.94 15.91 -42.25
C LYS A 173 -2.54 17.16 -43.05
N ALA A 174 -1.45 17.83 -42.68
CA ALA A 174 -0.93 18.96 -43.44
C ALA A 174 -0.56 18.57 -44.89
N GLY A 175 -0.08 17.34 -45.11
CA GLY A 175 0.18 16.81 -46.44
C GLY A 175 -1.09 16.60 -47.27
N VAL A 176 -2.18 16.10 -46.68
CA VAL A 176 -3.50 15.98 -47.35
C VAL A 176 -4.07 17.35 -47.68
N LEU A 177 -4.05 18.29 -46.73
CA LEU A 177 -4.47 19.68 -46.94
C LEU A 177 -3.66 20.39 -48.05
N ALA A 178 -2.41 19.98 -48.31
CA ALA A 178 -1.61 20.52 -49.40
C ALA A 178 -2.06 19.99 -50.79
N LEU A 179 -2.57 18.76 -50.87
CA LEU A 179 -3.19 18.21 -52.09
C LEU A 179 -4.55 18.87 -52.36
N GLU A 180 -5.37 19.02 -51.32
CA GLU A 180 -6.67 19.71 -51.39
C GLU A 180 -6.51 21.18 -51.84
N ARG A 181 -5.45 21.86 -51.38
CA ARG A 181 -5.08 23.22 -51.80
C ARG A 181 -4.77 23.31 -53.31
N GLU A 182 -4.15 22.31 -53.91
CA GLU A 182 -3.91 22.25 -55.36
C GLU A 182 -5.20 21.98 -56.14
N GLN A 183 -6.16 21.29 -55.54
CA GLN A 183 -7.51 21.06 -56.09
C GLN A 183 -8.45 22.27 -55.94
N GLY A 184 -7.96 23.38 -55.35
CA GLY A 184 -8.73 24.62 -55.16
C GLY A 184 -9.59 24.64 -53.89
N HIS A 185 -9.45 23.67 -52.99
CA HIS A 185 -10.09 23.71 -51.68
C HIS A 185 -9.27 24.58 -50.70
N HIS A 186 -9.93 25.08 -49.66
CA HIS A 186 -9.29 25.85 -48.59
C HIS A 186 -9.50 25.16 -47.24
N TYR A 187 -8.41 24.97 -46.49
CA TYR A 187 -8.46 24.41 -45.14
C TYR A 187 -9.29 25.31 -44.21
N SER A 188 -9.95 24.72 -43.21
CA SER A 188 -10.80 25.48 -42.30
C SER A 188 -9.97 25.98 -41.11
N LYS A 189 -9.90 27.30 -40.95
CA LYS A 189 -9.14 27.97 -39.87
C LYS A 189 -9.65 27.67 -38.46
N TRP A 190 -10.79 26.96 -38.32
CA TRP A 190 -11.33 26.47 -37.05
C TRP A 190 -10.97 25.01 -36.74
N THR A 191 -10.64 24.21 -37.75
CA THR A 191 -10.40 22.75 -37.65
C THR A 191 -8.95 22.36 -37.93
N ASP A 192 -8.22 23.22 -38.64
CA ASP A 192 -6.91 22.96 -39.23
C ASP A 192 -5.92 24.11 -38.94
N PHE A 193 -6.00 24.66 -37.72
CA PHE A 193 -5.34 25.92 -37.32
C PHE A 193 -3.80 25.82 -37.15
N LEU A 194 -3.23 24.62 -37.09
CA LEU A 194 -1.80 24.34 -37.15
C LEU A 194 -1.44 23.61 -38.46
N SER A 195 -2.19 22.57 -38.83
CA SER A 195 -1.91 21.75 -40.01
C SER A 195 -2.13 22.50 -41.33
N GLY A 196 -3.06 23.45 -41.38
CA GLY A 196 -3.32 24.32 -42.53
C GLY A 196 -2.15 25.27 -42.83
N PRO A 197 -1.70 26.10 -41.87
CA PRO A 197 -0.48 26.90 -42.05
C PRO A 197 0.78 26.07 -42.39
N ILE A 198 0.86 24.81 -41.97
CA ILE A 198 1.94 23.89 -42.40
C ILE A 198 1.72 23.43 -43.86
N SER A 199 0.49 23.23 -44.33
CA SER A 199 0.20 22.83 -45.72
C SER A 199 0.51 23.91 -46.77
N GLU A 200 0.58 25.17 -46.36
CA GLU A 200 1.09 26.28 -47.18
C GLU A 200 2.61 26.17 -47.43
N LEU A 201 3.36 25.59 -46.48
CA LEU A 201 4.81 25.35 -46.56
C LEU A 201 5.17 24.02 -47.27
N LEU A 202 4.19 23.14 -47.48
CA LEU A 202 4.39 21.82 -48.07
C LEU A 202 4.00 21.79 -49.56
N PRO A 203 4.75 21.04 -50.41
CA PRO A 203 4.35 20.81 -51.79
C PRO A 203 3.17 19.84 -51.86
N ALA A 204 2.25 20.08 -52.80
CA ALA A 204 1.22 19.11 -53.16
C ALA A 204 1.90 17.86 -53.76
N ASN A 205 2.04 16.79 -52.99
CA ASN A 205 2.81 15.63 -53.40
C ASN A 205 2.28 14.32 -52.79
N THR A 206 1.65 13.51 -53.62
CA THR A 206 1.05 12.22 -53.24
C THR A 206 2.05 11.22 -52.67
N ASN A 207 3.32 11.27 -53.09
CA ASN A 207 4.37 10.41 -52.53
C ASN A 207 4.76 10.85 -51.11
N MET A 208 4.83 12.16 -50.86
CA MET A 208 5.18 12.71 -49.54
C MET A 208 4.15 12.32 -48.48
N VAL A 209 2.85 12.45 -48.78
CA VAL A 209 1.76 12.04 -47.86
C VAL A 209 1.81 10.54 -47.59
N SER A 210 1.99 9.72 -48.64
CA SER A 210 2.14 8.26 -48.51
C SER A 210 3.35 7.88 -47.66
N VAL A 211 4.49 8.59 -47.78
CA VAL A 211 5.67 8.41 -46.93
C VAL A 211 5.43 8.83 -45.49
N PHE A 212 4.78 9.97 -45.22
CA PHE A 212 4.43 10.37 -43.86
C PHE A 212 3.47 9.36 -43.20
N ALA A 213 2.47 8.89 -43.95
CA ALA A 213 1.55 7.85 -43.48
C ALA A 213 2.27 6.51 -43.23
N PHE A 214 3.26 6.15 -44.07
CA PHE A 214 4.07 4.96 -43.87
C PHE A 214 4.98 5.06 -42.64
N VAL A 215 5.61 6.21 -42.39
CA VAL A 215 6.44 6.43 -41.18
C VAL A 215 5.60 6.33 -39.91
N LYS A 216 4.41 6.96 -39.88
CA LYS A 216 3.41 6.84 -38.81
C LYS A 216 2.97 5.38 -38.60
N LEU A 217 2.59 4.70 -39.68
CA LEU A 217 2.18 3.29 -39.65
C LEU A 217 3.29 2.39 -39.06
N ILE A 218 4.52 2.51 -39.56
CA ILE A 218 5.67 1.71 -39.12
C ILE A 218 6.10 2.04 -37.68
N SER A 219 5.96 3.28 -37.22
CA SER A 219 6.19 3.67 -35.81
C SER A 219 5.27 2.90 -34.86
N GLY A 220 3.96 2.90 -35.09
CA GLY A 220 3.00 2.10 -34.32
C GLY A 220 3.15 0.57 -34.53
N ALA A 221 3.58 0.12 -35.71
CA ALA A 221 3.92 -1.28 -35.93
C ALA A 221 5.13 -1.72 -35.08
N MET A 222 6.16 -0.88 -34.99
CA MET A 222 7.32 -1.11 -34.12
C MET A 222 6.94 -1.13 -32.63
N PHE A 223 5.97 -0.31 -32.20
CA PHE A 223 5.38 -0.43 -30.85
C PHE A 223 4.81 -1.85 -30.62
N LEU A 224 3.93 -2.33 -31.49
CA LEU A 224 3.31 -3.65 -31.38
C LEU A 224 4.36 -4.78 -31.36
N LEU A 225 5.38 -4.70 -32.22
CA LEU A 225 6.47 -5.66 -32.26
C LEU A 225 7.27 -5.69 -30.96
N LEU A 226 7.81 -4.53 -30.54
CA LEU A 226 8.71 -4.41 -29.40
C LEU A 226 8.01 -4.74 -28.07
N VAL A 227 6.78 -4.24 -27.87
CA VAL A 227 5.98 -4.50 -26.67
C VAL A 227 5.59 -5.98 -26.62
N GLY A 228 5.16 -6.57 -27.74
CA GLY A 228 4.84 -8.00 -27.85
C GLY A 228 6.01 -8.94 -27.52
N ARG A 229 7.26 -8.53 -27.79
CA ARG A 229 8.46 -9.30 -27.41
C ARG A 229 8.94 -9.06 -25.98
N ASN A 230 8.63 -7.91 -25.39
CA ASN A 230 9.18 -7.50 -24.09
C ASN A 230 8.09 -7.38 -23.01
N LEU A 231 7.73 -8.52 -22.41
CA LEU A 231 6.62 -8.63 -21.45
C LEU A 231 6.83 -7.78 -20.18
N THR A 232 8.10 -7.57 -19.78
CA THR A 232 8.49 -6.78 -18.60
C THR A 232 8.71 -5.29 -18.91
N TRP A 233 8.31 -4.77 -20.08
CA TRP A 233 8.26 -3.32 -20.34
C TRP A 233 7.00 -2.69 -19.74
N GLY A 234 6.93 -2.60 -18.41
CA GLY A 234 5.76 -2.07 -17.69
C GLY A 234 5.39 -0.63 -18.05
N VAL A 235 6.35 0.18 -18.51
CA VAL A 235 6.09 1.53 -19.07
C VAL A 235 5.23 1.50 -20.35
N ALA A 236 5.25 0.39 -21.11
CA ALA A 236 4.37 0.17 -22.25
C ALA A 236 3.13 -0.64 -21.88
N TRP A 237 3.30 -1.78 -21.21
CA TRP A 237 2.21 -2.74 -20.95
C TRP A 237 1.09 -2.19 -20.06
N HIS A 238 1.32 -1.18 -19.22
CA HIS A 238 0.25 -0.57 -18.44
C HIS A 238 -0.83 0.12 -19.29
N ARG A 239 -0.57 0.48 -20.56
CA ARG A 239 -1.61 0.95 -21.49
C ARG A 239 -2.71 -0.11 -21.73
N PHE A 240 -2.43 -1.37 -21.38
CA PHE A 240 -3.39 -2.48 -21.47
C PHE A 240 -3.70 -3.06 -20.08
N ALA A 241 -2.69 -3.25 -19.23
CA ALA A 241 -2.83 -3.90 -17.92
C ALA A 241 -3.48 -3.03 -16.84
N ALA A 242 -3.44 -1.69 -16.93
CA ALA A 242 -4.04 -0.81 -15.93
C ALA A 242 -5.58 -0.98 -15.83
N PHE A 243 -6.26 -1.17 -16.96
CA PHE A 243 -7.71 -1.35 -17.00
C PHE A 243 -8.19 -2.55 -16.15
N PRO A 244 -7.75 -3.81 -16.41
CA PRO A 244 -8.13 -4.93 -15.57
C PRO A 244 -7.61 -4.76 -14.14
N ASN A 245 -6.43 -4.19 -13.90
CA ASN A 245 -5.92 -4.09 -12.53
C ASN A 245 -6.77 -3.16 -11.64
N ILE A 246 -7.21 -2.02 -12.17
CA ILE A 246 -8.13 -1.10 -11.48
C ILE A 246 -9.51 -1.74 -11.30
N TYR A 247 -10.02 -2.46 -12.31
CA TYR A 247 -11.30 -3.18 -12.20
C TYR A 247 -11.28 -4.29 -11.13
N PHE A 248 -10.19 -5.05 -11.06
CA PHE A 248 -10.00 -6.20 -10.16
C PHE A 248 -9.32 -5.84 -8.83
N LYS A 249 -9.15 -4.55 -8.49
CA LYS A 249 -8.59 -4.14 -7.19
C LYS A 249 -9.43 -4.64 -6.01
N ARG A 250 -8.85 -4.80 -4.83
CA ARG A 250 -9.53 -5.30 -3.62
C ARG A 250 -10.87 -4.61 -3.38
N GLU A 251 -10.86 -3.29 -3.17
CA GLU A 251 -12.05 -2.52 -2.78
C GLU A 251 -12.94 -2.17 -3.98
N GLY A 252 -14.15 -2.74 -4.01
CA GLY A 252 -15.13 -2.56 -5.10
C GLY A 252 -15.88 -1.23 -5.09
N ASP A 253 -15.68 -0.38 -4.07
CA ASP A 253 -16.29 0.94 -3.91
C ASP A 253 -15.47 2.09 -4.53
N GLY A 254 -14.22 1.81 -4.92
CA GLY A 254 -13.29 2.79 -5.46
C GLY A 254 -12.28 3.37 -4.48
N THR A 255 -12.29 2.94 -3.21
CA THR A 255 -11.20 3.20 -2.30
C THR A 255 -9.93 2.44 -2.70
N VAL A 256 -8.86 2.60 -1.92
CA VAL A 256 -7.58 1.93 -2.11
C VAL A 256 -7.46 0.75 -1.13
N ALA A 257 -6.71 -0.29 -1.49
CA ALA A 257 -6.47 -1.47 -0.65
C ALA A 257 -5.65 -1.15 0.62
N LEU A 258 -6.32 -0.50 1.59
CA LEU A 258 -5.86 -0.09 2.92
C LEU A 258 -7.04 -0.24 3.89
N GLY A 259 -6.93 0.29 5.11
CA GLY A 259 -7.82 -0.11 6.20
C GLY A 259 -7.31 -1.44 6.76
N ALA A 260 -8.09 -2.49 6.60
CA ALA A 260 -7.67 -3.85 6.91
C ALA A 260 -6.49 -4.33 6.05
N ALA A 261 -5.65 -5.20 6.60
CA ALA A 261 -4.88 -6.15 5.82
C ALA A 261 -5.82 -7.19 5.17
N LYS A 262 -5.45 -7.64 3.98
CA LYS A 262 -5.98 -8.89 3.40
C LYS A 262 -5.74 -10.05 4.38
N PRO A 263 -6.72 -10.95 4.65
CA PRO A 263 -6.47 -12.20 5.38
C PRO A 263 -5.33 -13.02 4.76
N MET A 264 -4.77 -13.96 5.51
CA MET A 264 -3.98 -15.03 4.90
C MET A 264 -4.91 -15.89 4.04
N MET A 265 -4.49 -16.30 2.84
CA MET A 265 -5.35 -16.99 1.87
C MET A 265 -4.62 -18.16 1.23
N SER A 266 -5.28 -19.32 1.14
CA SER A 266 -4.83 -20.51 0.41
C SER A 266 -5.98 -21.02 -0.47
N GLY A 267 -5.71 -21.45 -1.71
CA GLY A 267 -6.73 -21.93 -2.66
C GLY A 267 -7.87 -20.94 -2.99
N GLY A 268 -7.72 -19.66 -2.60
CA GLY A 268 -8.78 -18.64 -2.67
C GLY A 268 -9.77 -18.61 -1.49
N LYS A 269 -9.56 -19.44 -0.46
CA LYS A 269 -10.21 -19.33 0.87
C LYS A 269 -9.32 -18.53 1.83
N PRO A 270 -9.87 -17.87 2.88
CA PRO A 270 -9.09 -17.46 4.04
C PRO A 270 -8.47 -18.67 4.76
N VAL A 271 -7.37 -18.46 5.49
CA VAL A 271 -6.74 -19.46 6.36
C VAL A 271 -6.87 -19.03 7.81
N ASP A 272 -7.38 -19.94 8.64
CA ASP A 272 -7.58 -19.80 10.07
C ASP A 272 -7.01 -21.02 10.83
N MET A 273 -7.08 -21.00 12.16
CA MET A 273 -6.55 -22.08 13.00
C MET A 273 -7.29 -23.42 12.83
N GLU A 274 -8.52 -23.43 12.31
CA GLU A 274 -9.27 -24.67 12.07
C GLU A 274 -8.87 -25.29 10.73
N SER A 275 -8.92 -24.50 9.65
CA SER A 275 -8.49 -24.92 8.30
C SER A 275 -6.99 -25.24 8.20
N ALA A 276 -6.15 -24.70 9.09
CA ALA A 276 -4.74 -25.08 9.21
C ALA A 276 -4.50 -26.45 9.88
N LEU A 277 -5.56 -27.10 10.38
CA LEU A 277 -5.53 -28.39 11.08
C LEU A 277 -6.44 -29.46 10.43
N GLU A 278 -7.09 -29.15 9.29
CA GLU A 278 -7.85 -30.11 8.48
C GLU A 278 -6.89 -31.09 7.76
N ASP A 279 -7.38 -32.28 7.35
CA ASP A 279 -6.57 -33.27 6.61
C ASP A 279 -6.03 -32.70 5.27
N ASP A 280 -6.67 -31.65 4.74
CA ASP A 280 -6.25 -30.84 3.58
C ASP A 280 -4.95 -30.01 3.81
N ALA A 281 -4.41 -29.97 5.04
CA ALA A 281 -3.37 -29.01 5.43
C ALA A 281 -2.02 -29.14 4.69
N GLU A 282 -1.68 -30.32 4.12
CA GLU A 282 -0.40 -30.51 3.40
C GLU A 282 -0.27 -29.60 2.16
N ASP A 283 -1.38 -29.26 1.50
CA ASP A 283 -1.43 -28.33 0.35
C ASP A 283 -1.65 -26.85 0.77
N THR A 284 -1.72 -26.54 2.06
CA THR A 284 -2.07 -25.18 2.53
C THR A 284 -0.90 -24.22 2.49
N VAL A 285 -1.08 -23.10 1.76
CA VAL A 285 -0.04 -22.08 1.55
C VAL A 285 -0.15 -20.97 2.60
N PHE A 286 0.82 -20.93 3.51
CA PHE A 286 0.90 -19.95 4.60
C PHE A 286 1.72 -18.72 4.20
N GLY A 287 1.11 -17.80 3.45
CA GLY A 287 1.76 -16.57 2.95
C GLY A 287 2.17 -16.67 1.49
N ALA A 288 3.36 -16.14 1.14
CA ALA A 288 3.96 -16.29 -0.19
C ALA A 288 5.49 -16.45 -0.10
N GLY A 289 5.97 -17.66 -0.34
CA GLY A 289 7.40 -18.01 -0.45
C GLY A 289 7.85 -18.27 -1.89
N LYS A 290 6.89 -18.36 -2.83
CA LYS A 290 7.09 -18.56 -4.28
C LYS A 290 6.22 -17.60 -5.08
N PHE A 291 6.56 -17.39 -6.35
CA PHE A 291 5.81 -16.52 -7.26
C PHE A 291 4.34 -16.97 -7.48
N GLU A 292 4.12 -18.28 -7.53
CA GLU A 292 2.85 -18.96 -7.73
C GLU A 292 1.93 -18.95 -6.49
N ASP A 293 2.47 -18.67 -5.30
CA ASP A 293 1.70 -18.54 -4.05
C ASP A 293 0.86 -17.24 -4.05
N PHE A 294 1.34 -16.18 -4.73
CA PHE A 294 0.55 -14.97 -4.93
C PHE A 294 -0.68 -15.28 -5.78
N SER A 295 -1.81 -14.61 -5.47
CA SER A 295 -2.99 -14.74 -6.32
C SER A 295 -2.75 -14.19 -7.73
N TRP A 296 -3.55 -14.62 -8.70
CA TRP A 296 -3.48 -14.09 -10.07
C TRP A 296 -3.60 -12.54 -10.12
N LYS A 297 -4.29 -11.92 -9.16
CA LYS A 297 -4.36 -10.45 -9.02
C LYS A 297 -3.04 -9.85 -8.50
N GLY A 298 -2.29 -10.56 -7.66
CA GLY A 298 -0.92 -10.18 -7.29
C GLY A 298 0.02 -10.22 -8.50
N ILE A 299 -0.06 -11.26 -9.33
CA ILE A 299 0.75 -11.32 -10.56
C ILE A 299 0.35 -10.22 -11.55
N LEU A 300 -0.94 -9.91 -11.69
CA LEU A 300 -1.42 -8.77 -12.48
C LEU A 300 -0.90 -7.43 -11.94
N ASP A 301 -0.84 -7.24 -10.62
CA ASP A 301 -0.23 -6.08 -9.98
C ASP A 301 1.24 -5.91 -10.38
N PHE A 302 2.02 -6.99 -10.33
CA PHE A 302 3.43 -6.99 -10.72
C PHE A 302 3.60 -6.60 -12.19
N THR A 303 2.82 -7.22 -13.09
CA THR A 303 2.77 -6.89 -14.52
C THR A 303 2.40 -5.43 -14.79
N THR A 304 1.51 -4.84 -13.98
CA THR A 304 0.96 -3.49 -14.19
C THR A 304 1.90 -2.36 -13.74
N CYS A 305 3.04 -2.67 -13.11
CA CYS A 305 3.98 -1.66 -12.62
C CYS A 305 4.50 -0.71 -13.72
N THR A 306 4.06 0.55 -13.66
CA THR A 306 4.35 1.59 -14.66
C THR A 306 5.77 2.17 -14.60
N GLU A 307 6.57 1.72 -13.62
CA GLU A 307 7.91 2.24 -13.27
C GLU A 307 7.98 3.76 -12.98
N CYS A 308 6.83 4.41 -12.72
CA CYS A 308 6.72 5.86 -12.58
C CYS A 308 7.33 6.47 -11.29
N GLY A 309 7.67 5.65 -10.30
CA GLY A 309 8.36 6.08 -9.08
C GLY A 309 7.53 6.84 -8.03
N ARG A 310 6.22 7.04 -8.22
CA ARG A 310 5.37 7.73 -7.22
C ARG A 310 5.44 7.06 -5.84
N CYS A 311 5.19 5.74 -5.80
CA CYS A 311 5.28 4.93 -4.58
C CYS A 311 6.69 4.89 -3.95
N GLN A 312 7.75 5.06 -4.75
CA GLN A 312 9.13 5.19 -4.28
C GLN A 312 9.37 6.55 -3.60
N SER A 313 9.02 7.65 -4.28
CA SER A 313 9.20 9.02 -3.77
C SER A 313 8.37 9.36 -2.52
N GLN A 314 7.40 8.51 -2.17
CA GLN A 314 6.51 8.66 -1.01
C GLN A 314 6.74 7.55 0.03
N CYS A 315 7.71 6.66 -0.18
CA CYS A 315 8.10 5.64 0.79
C CYS A 315 9.02 6.25 1.86
N PRO A 316 8.68 6.17 3.17
CA PRO A 316 9.51 6.72 4.23
C PRO A 316 10.87 5.99 4.33
N ALA A 317 10.89 4.68 4.07
CA ALA A 317 12.12 3.89 4.05
C ALA A 317 13.06 4.30 2.90
N TRP A 318 12.53 4.45 1.68
CA TRP A 318 13.34 4.91 0.53
C TRP A 318 13.98 6.27 0.78
N ASN A 319 13.18 7.22 1.27
CA ASN A 319 13.61 8.60 1.49
C ASN A 319 14.63 8.72 2.63
N THR A 320 14.70 7.75 3.54
CA THR A 320 15.66 7.71 4.67
C THR A 320 16.88 6.80 4.42
N GLY A 321 17.04 6.28 3.20
CA GLY A 321 18.24 5.54 2.79
C GLY A 321 18.17 4.01 2.91
N LYS A 322 17.07 3.44 3.42
CA LYS A 322 16.86 1.99 3.54
C LYS A 322 16.68 1.31 2.18
N PRO A 323 16.90 -0.01 2.04
CA PRO A 323 16.82 -0.68 0.73
C PRO A 323 15.41 -0.69 0.11
N LEU A 324 14.34 -0.60 0.90
CA LEU A 324 12.96 -0.63 0.40
C LEU A 324 12.59 0.54 -0.53
N SER A 325 12.52 0.25 -1.83
CA SER A 325 11.63 0.92 -2.78
C SER A 325 10.44 0.02 -3.11
N PRO A 326 9.19 0.46 -2.86
CA PRO A 326 7.99 -0.26 -3.30
C PRO A 326 7.89 -0.42 -4.82
N LYS A 327 8.54 0.46 -5.60
CA LYS A 327 8.63 0.26 -7.06
C LYS A 327 9.56 -0.89 -7.40
N LEU A 328 10.75 -0.95 -6.78
CA LEU A 328 11.76 -1.94 -7.10
C LEU A 328 11.35 -3.33 -6.62
N LEU A 329 10.73 -3.46 -5.44
CA LEU A 329 10.14 -4.73 -4.98
C LEU A 329 9.15 -5.29 -5.99
N ILE A 330 8.20 -4.48 -6.47
CA ILE A 330 7.21 -4.92 -7.46
C ILE A 330 7.85 -5.21 -8.83
N MET A 331 8.91 -4.50 -9.20
CA MET A 331 9.69 -4.81 -10.41
C MET A 331 10.48 -6.13 -10.28
N SER A 332 11.07 -6.44 -9.12
CA SER A 332 11.74 -7.72 -8.87
C SER A 332 10.76 -8.89 -8.93
N LEU A 333 9.61 -8.78 -8.26
CA LEU A 333 8.56 -9.81 -8.30
C LEU A 333 8.03 -10.05 -9.73
N ARG A 334 7.85 -8.96 -10.51
CA ARG A 334 7.51 -9.04 -11.93
C ARG A 334 8.59 -9.74 -12.75
N ASP A 335 9.84 -9.29 -12.60
CA ASP A 335 10.94 -9.71 -13.48
C ASP A 335 11.37 -11.15 -13.20
N HIS A 336 11.41 -11.57 -11.93
CA HIS A 336 11.51 -12.97 -11.50
C HIS A 336 10.34 -13.80 -12.06
N GLY A 337 9.10 -13.35 -11.86
CA GLY A 337 7.90 -14.06 -12.32
C GLY A 337 7.89 -14.37 -13.82
N TYR A 338 8.27 -13.40 -14.66
CA TYR A 338 8.37 -13.61 -16.11
C TYR A 338 9.58 -14.45 -16.54
N ALA A 339 10.63 -14.52 -15.73
CA ALA A 339 11.80 -15.37 -15.97
C ALA A 339 11.57 -16.82 -15.50
N LYS A 340 10.82 -17.03 -14.40
CA LYS A 340 10.39 -18.34 -13.86
C LYS A 340 9.25 -18.98 -14.66
N ALA A 341 8.33 -18.17 -15.23
CA ALA A 341 7.13 -18.66 -15.91
C ALA A 341 7.33 -19.71 -17.03
N PRO A 342 8.42 -19.74 -17.83
CA PRO A 342 8.64 -20.79 -18.82
C PRO A 342 8.73 -22.21 -18.21
N TYR A 343 9.37 -22.32 -17.04
CA TYR A 343 9.46 -23.56 -16.27
C TYR A 343 8.08 -23.98 -15.75
N LEU A 344 7.37 -23.06 -15.07
CA LEU A 344 6.04 -23.33 -14.52
C LEU A 344 4.96 -23.64 -15.57
N LEU A 345 5.10 -23.14 -16.81
CA LEU A 345 4.10 -23.35 -17.87
C LEU A 345 4.39 -24.55 -18.78
N ASN A 346 5.66 -24.93 -19.00
CA ASN A 346 6.02 -25.94 -20.00
C ASN A 346 7.26 -26.80 -19.62
N SER A 347 7.74 -26.73 -18.36
CA SER A 347 8.97 -27.39 -17.88
C SER A 347 10.22 -27.02 -18.70
N ASP A 348 10.34 -25.76 -19.12
CA ASP A 348 11.52 -25.25 -19.80
C ASP A 348 12.70 -25.16 -18.82
N GLU A 349 13.61 -26.15 -18.89
CA GLU A 349 14.80 -26.25 -18.03
C GLU A 349 15.73 -25.01 -18.12
N SER A 350 15.63 -24.17 -19.16
CA SER A 350 16.41 -22.92 -19.23
C SER A 350 15.98 -21.89 -18.17
N ALA A 351 14.76 -22.00 -17.64
CA ALA A 351 14.23 -21.16 -16.57
C ALA A 351 14.34 -21.81 -15.17
N LYS A 352 14.89 -23.03 -15.07
CA LYS A 352 14.94 -23.81 -13.82
C LYS A 352 15.72 -23.14 -12.70
N ALA A 353 16.90 -22.59 -13.00
CA ALA A 353 17.72 -21.90 -12.00
C ALA A 353 17.03 -20.67 -11.38
N GLU A 354 16.14 -20.00 -12.13
CA GLU A 354 15.30 -18.92 -11.60
C GLU A 354 14.04 -19.47 -10.91
N SER A 355 13.62 -20.71 -11.21
CA SER A 355 12.54 -21.41 -10.52
C SER A 355 12.92 -21.97 -9.15
N GLU A 356 14.17 -22.39 -9.00
CA GLU A 356 14.79 -22.88 -7.76
C GLU A 356 15.28 -21.74 -6.86
N ARG A 357 15.27 -20.50 -7.37
CA ARG A 357 15.69 -19.29 -6.66
C ARG A 357 14.68 -18.90 -5.56
N PRO A 358 15.12 -18.65 -4.31
CA PRO A 358 14.20 -18.30 -3.24
C PRO A 358 13.63 -16.88 -3.42
N LEU A 359 12.32 -16.72 -3.17
CA LEU A 359 11.62 -15.45 -3.33
C LEU A 359 12.10 -14.40 -2.33
N VAL A 360 12.37 -14.82 -1.10
CA VAL A 360 12.97 -14.01 -0.04
C VAL A 360 14.31 -14.63 0.32
N GLY A 361 15.33 -13.81 0.51
CA GLY A 361 16.65 -14.29 0.92
C GLY A 361 17.75 -13.27 0.67
N GLY A 362 18.80 -13.30 1.49
CA GLY A 362 19.95 -12.43 1.32
C GLY A 362 20.74 -12.72 0.03
N VAL A 363 21.72 -11.85 -0.26
CA VAL A 363 22.58 -11.97 -1.45
C VAL A 363 23.27 -13.33 -1.57
N GLU A 364 23.68 -13.94 -0.44
CA GLU A 364 24.34 -15.26 -0.43
C GLU A 364 23.41 -16.41 -0.84
N ALA A 365 22.10 -16.30 -0.56
CA ALA A 365 21.08 -17.23 -1.03
C ALA A 365 20.58 -16.91 -2.47
N ASN A 366 21.15 -15.87 -3.11
CA ASN A 366 20.67 -15.30 -4.37
C ASN A 366 19.16 -14.98 -4.34
N GLY A 367 18.63 -14.45 -3.24
CA GLY A 367 17.19 -14.17 -3.12
C GLY A 367 16.67 -13.17 -4.16
N VAL A 368 15.36 -13.22 -4.46
CA VAL A 368 14.68 -12.24 -5.33
C VAL A 368 14.42 -10.93 -4.59
N ILE A 369 14.01 -11.03 -3.32
CA ILE A 369 13.80 -9.92 -2.39
C ILE A 369 14.68 -10.13 -1.16
N ASP A 370 15.61 -9.19 -0.92
CA ASP A 370 16.43 -9.19 0.29
C ASP A 370 15.55 -8.93 1.55
N PRO A 371 15.73 -9.66 2.68
CA PRO A 371 14.92 -9.49 3.89
C PRO A 371 14.86 -8.04 4.39
N GLU A 372 15.93 -7.26 4.28
CA GLU A 372 15.92 -5.85 4.70
C GLU A 372 14.96 -4.98 3.87
N VAL A 373 14.64 -5.37 2.64
CA VAL A 373 13.59 -4.74 1.83
C VAL A 373 12.21 -4.99 2.47
N LEU A 374 11.94 -6.20 2.96
CA LEU A 374 10.68 -6.53 3.62
C LEU A 374 10.59 -5.87 5.00
N TRP A 375 11.62 -6.03 5.83
CA TRP A 375 11.61 -5.59 7.23
C TRP A 375 11.71 -4.07 7.39
N SER A 376 12.26 -3.35 6.39
CA SER A 376 12.14 -1.89 6.25
C SER A 376 10.70 -1.37 6.06
N CYS A 377 9.71 -2.22 5.76
CA CYS A 377 8.33 -1.77 5.53
C CYS A 377 7.60 -1.40 6.83
N THR A 378 7.10 -0.17 6.89
CA THR A 378 6.29 0.33 8.02
C THR A 378 4.76 0.10 7.85
N THR A 379 4.35 -0.72 6.87
CA THR A 379 2.95 -1.01 6.45
C THR A 379 2.03 0.22 6.25
N CYS A 380 2.56 1.44 6.23
CA CYS A 380 1.82 2.70 6.35
C CYS A 380 1.01 3.14 5.11
N GLY A 381 0.88 2.28 4.10
CA GLY A 381 0.04 2.47 2.91
C GLY A 381 0.44 3.56 1.91
N ALA A 382 1.54 4.30 2.12
CA ALA A 382 1.92 5.43 1.27
C ALA A 382 2.14 5.04 -0.21
N CYS A 383 2.66 3.84 -0.46
CA CYS A 383 2.83 3.27 -1.79
C CYS A 383 1.51 2.96 -2.51
N VAL A 384 0.52 2.43 -1.80
CA VAL A 384 -0.81 2.08 -2.34
C VAL A 384 -1.61 3.36 -2.63
N GLU A 385 -1.70 4.28 -1.67
CA GLU A 385 -2.44 5.54 -1.84
C GLU A 385 -1.89 6.41 -3.00
N GLN A 386 -0.59 6.31 -3.31
CA GLN A 386 0.05 7.09 -4.37
C GLN A 386 0.30 6.28 -5.67
N CYS A 387 -0.23 5.06 -5.77
CA CYS A 387 -0.24 4.28 -7.00
C CYS A 387 -1.35 4.78 -7.95
N PRO A 388 -1.06 5.11 -9.22
CA PRO A 388 -2.07 5.53 -10.19
C PRO A 388 -2.79 4.36 -10.90
N VAL A 389 -2.42 3.13 -10.58
CA VAL A 389 -2.94 1.87 -11.17
C VAL A 389 -3.28 0.83 -10.07
N ASP A 390 -3.48 1.31 -8.85
CA ASP A 390 -3.96 0.58 -7.66
C ASP A 390 -3.33 -0.79 -7.38
N ILE A 391 -1.99 -0.81 -7.39
CA ILE A 391 -1.16 -1.94 -6.93
C ILE A 391 -1.19 -2.05 -5.39
N GLU A 392 -1.49 -3.26 -4.91
CA GLU A 392 -1.80 -3.65 -3.53
C GLU A 392 -0.52 -3.91 -2.71
N HIS A 393 0.51 -3.07 -2.91
CA HIS A 393 1.89 -3.21 -2.42
C HIS A 393 2.06 -3.70 -0.97
N VAL A 394 1.15 -3.34 -0.04
CA VAL A 394 1.25 -3.72 1.37
C VAL A 394 0.82 -5.16 1.61
N ASP A 395 -0.20 -5.64 0.91
CA ASP A 395 -0.67 -7.03 1.05
C ASP A 395 0.42 -8.00 0.59
N HIS A 396 1.10 -7.71 -0.54
CA HIS A 396 2.21 -8.53 -1.04
C HIS A 396 3.40 -8.62 -0.06
N ILE A 397 3.68 -7.55 0.68
CA ILE A 397 4.73 -7.55 1.72
C ILE A 397 4.27 -8.32 2.97
N ILE A 398 3.00 -8.23 3.34
CA ILE A 398 2.45 -8.99 4.48
C ILE A 398 2.41 -10.49 4.15
N ASP A 399 2.07 -10.89 2.92
CA ASP A 399 2.08 -12.31 2.52
C ASP A 399 3.49 -12.91 2.50
N MET A 400 4.51 -12.18 2.01
CA MET A 400 5.91 -12.62 2.13
C MET A 400 6.37 -12.70 3.60
N ARG A 401 5.99 -11.75 4.45
CA ARG A 401 6.26 -11.80 5.90
C ARG A 401 5.57 -12.96 6.60
N ARG A 402 4.36 -13.35 6.19
CA ARG A 402 3.65 -14.53 6.71
C ARG A 402 4.45 -15.80 6.44
N TYR A 403 5.01 -15.96 5.23
CA TYR A 403 5.86 -17.11 4.90
C TYR A 403 7.15 -17.14 5.73
N GLN A 404 7.88 -16.03 5.76
CA GLN A 404 9.09 -15.85 6.58
C GLN A 404 8.85 -16.23 8.06
N VAL A 405 7.75 -15.75 8.66
CA VAL A 405 7.48 -15.97 10.10
C VAL A 405 6.86 -17.34 10.40
N LEU A 406 5.97 -17.86 9.56
CA LEU A 406 5.20 -19.08 9.84
C LEU A 406 5.85 -20.36 9.30
N ILE A 407 6.68 -20.26 8.25
CA ILE A 407 7.32 -21.42 7.60
C ILE A 407 8.83 -21.42 7.80
N GLU A 408 9.51 -20.32 7.45
CA GLU A 408 10.99 -20.26 7.55
C GLU A 408 11.46 -20.05 9.00
N SER A 409 10.61 -19.47 9.84
CA SER A 409 10.98 -18.89 11.15
C SER A 409 12.11 -17.86 11.07
N ASP A 410 12.31 -17.25 9.90
CA ASP A 410 13.31 -16.20 9.64
C ASP A 410 12.68 -14.82 9.81
N PHE A 411 13.11 -14.10 10.85
CA PHE A 411 12.65 -12.74 11.13
C PHE A 411 13.62 -12.01 12.07
N PRO A 412 13.65 -10.66 12.06
CA PRO A 412 14.49 -9.86 12.96
C PRO A 412 14.36 -10.28 14.42
N SER A 413 15.51 -10.55 15.05
CA SER A 413 15.63 -11.22 16.35
C SER A 413 14.82 -10.57 17.47
N GLU A 414 14.68 -9.24 17.43
CA GLU A 414 13.94 -8.44 18.40
C GLU A 414 12.44 -8.80 18.43
N LEU A 415 11.87 -9.26 17.31
CA LEU A 415 10.48 -9.71 17.21
C LEU A 415 10.22 -11.00 18.02
N ALA A 416 11.23 -11.84 18.27
CA ALA A 416 11.07 -13.03 19.12
C ALA A 416 10.67 -12.66 20.55
N GLY A 417 11.21 -11.54 21.06
CA GLY A 417 10.81 -10.97 22.36
C GLY A 417 9.36 -10.50 22.35
N LEU A 418 8.93 -9.83 21.28
CA LEU A 418 7.56 -9.32 21.17
C LEU A 418 6.54 -10.45 21.01
N PHE A 419 6.80 -11.46 20.17
CA PHE A 419 5.91 -12.62 20.03
C PHE A 419 5.74 -13.36 21.37
N LYS A 420 6.85 -13.65 22.05
CA LYS A 420 6.82 -14.28 23.38
C LYS A 420 6.05 -13.45 24.41
N ASN A 421 6.23 -12.13 24.42
CA ASN A 421 5.50 -11.23 25.33
C ASN A 421 4.00 -11.19 25.01
N LEU A 422 3.62 -11.14 23.73
CA LEU A 422 2.22 -11.19 23.31
C LEU A 422 1.55 -12.51 23.70
N GLU A 423 2.20 -13.64 23.45
CA GLU A 423 1.71 -14.99 23.80
C GLU A 423 1.58 -15.20 25.32
N ASN A 424 2.64 -14.89 26.08
CA ASN A 424 2.74 -15.27 27.50
C ASN A 424 2.20 -14.20 28.47
N LYS A 425 1.97 -12.97 28.00
CA LYS A 425 1.52 -11.82 28.82
C LYS A 425 0.38 -11.01 28.20
N GLY A 426 -0.07 -11.35 27.00
CA GLY A 426 -1.12 -10.59 26.30
C GLY A 426 -0.71 -9.16 25.91
N ASN A 427 0.57 -8.78 26.00
CA ASN A 427 1.01 -7.42 25.70
C ASN A 427 2.49 -7.37 25.28
N PRO A 428 2.88 -6.49 24.34
CA PRO A 428 4.24 -6.50 23.78
C PRO A 428 5.32 -6.04 24.77
N TRP A 429 4.95 -5.30 25.83
CA TRP A 429 5.86 -4.84 26.89
C TRP A 429 6.17 -5.92 27.96
N GLY A 430 5.57 -7.11 27.88
CA GLY A 430 5.80 -8.21 28.82
C GLY A 430 5.34 -7.97 30.27
N GLN A 431 4.60 -6.87 30.51
CA GLN A 431 4.11 -6.48 31.84
C GLN A 431 3.00 -7.42 32.31
N ASN A 432 2.66 -7.41 33.61
CA ASN A 432 1.60 -8.27 34.11
C ASN A 432 0.22 -7.64 33.89
N ALA A 433 -0.81 -8.47 33.71
CA ALA A 433 -2.20 -8.00 33.56
C ALA A 433 -2.69 -7.16 34.76
N LYS A 434 -2.13 -7.40 35.97
CA LYS A 434 -2.46 -6.61 37.17
C LYS A 434 -2.08 -5.14 37.06
N ASP A 435 -0.95 -4.87 36.41
CA ASP A 435 -0.36 -3.54 36.28
C ASP A 435 -1.15 -2.63 35.30
N ARG A 436 -2.12 -3.21 34.55
CA ARG A 436 -2.98 -2.47 33.59
C ARG A 436 -3.85 -1.40 34.22
N LEU A 437 -4.08 -1.46 35.53
CA LEU A 437 -4.90 -0.51 36.28
C LEU A 437 -4.08 0.63 36.92
N ASN A 438 -2.75 0.60 36.82
CA ASN A 438 -1.89 1.53 37.55
C ASN A 438 -2.13 2.99 37.12
N TRP A 439 -2.54 3.25 35.88
CA TRP A 439 -2.91 4.59 35.41
C TRP A 439 -4.18 5.16 36.07
N ILE A 440 -5.07 4.31 36.60
CA ILE A 440 -6.27 4.73 37.35
C ILE A 440 -5.87 5.16 38.76
N SER A 441 -4.89 4.50 39.39
CA SER A 441 -4.31 4.99 40.67
C SER A 441 -3.45 6.26 40.51
N GLU A 442 -3.34 6.81 39.30
CA GLU A 442 -2.76 8.13 39.02
C GLU A 442 -3.85 9.16 38.64
N LEU A 443 -5.11 8.93 39.03
CA LEU A 443 -6.27 9.82 38.90
C LEU A 443 -6.93 10.06 40.25
N ASP A 444 -7.48 11.25 40.44
CA ASP A 444 -8.19 11.64 41.68
C ASP A 444 -9.71 11.29 41.67
N PHE A 445 -10.18 10.61 40.62
CA PHE A 445 -11.58 10.18 40.43
C PHE A 445 -11.70 8.72 40.00
N ASP A 446 -12.84 8.10 40.29
CA ASP A 446 -13.09 6.68 40.06
C ASP A 446 -13.46 6.39 38.61
N VAL A 447 -12.69 5.51 37.97
CA VAL A 447 -13.01 4.96 36.64
C VAL A 447 -13.70 3.60 36.79
N PRO A 448 -14.92 3.39 36.24
CA PRO A 448 -15.60 2.10 36.29
C PRO A 448 -14.83 0.98 35.59
N VAL A 449 -14.56 -0.13 36.30
CA VAL A 449 -13.88 -1.32 35.77
C VAL A 449 -14.85 -2.49 35.74
N PHE A 450 -14.96 -3.19 34.61
CA PHE A 450 -15.77 -4.39 34.48
C PHE A 450 -15.37 -5.47 35.50
N GLY A 451 -16.35 -6.22 36.00
CA GLY A 451 -16.14 -7.27 37.00
C GLY A 451 -15.78 -6.78 38.41
N LYS A 452 -15.77 -5.46 38.66
CA LYS A 452 -15.44 -4.86 39.98
C LYS A 452 -16.61 -4.12 40.60
N ALA A 453 -16.53 -3.89 41.91
CA ALA A 453 -17.45 -3.00 42.60
C ALA A 453 -17.18 -1.53 42.22
N ALA A 454 -18.24 -0.78 41.93
CA ALA A 454 -18.24 0.67 41.83
C ALA A 454 -18.20 1.33 43.24
N PRO A 455 -17.89 2.63 43.36
CA PRO A 455 -17.85 3.34 44.65
C PRO A 455 -19.17 3.32 45.43
N ASN A 456 -20.30 3.09 44.76
CA ASN A 456 -21.62 2.92 45.39
C ASN A 456 -21.87 1.50 45.94
N GLY A 457 -20.88 0.60 45.89
CA GLY A 457 -20.96 -0.79 46.34
C GLY A 457 -21.60 -1.79 45.37
N GLN A 458 -22.12 -1.34 44.21
CA GLN A 458 -22.71 -2.24 43.21
C GLN A 458 -21.63 -2.87 42.32
N SER A 459 -21.85 -4.13 41.88
CA SER A 459 -20.96 -4.81 40.94
C SER A 459 -21.18 -4.33 39.50
N ILE A 460 -20.12 -3.93 38.81
CA ILE A 460 -20.11 -3.55 37.38
C ILE A 460 -20.04 -4.83 36.55
N ALA A 461 -21.14 -5.59 36.55
CA ALA A 461 -21.24 -6.90 35.90
C ALA A 461 -21.83 -6.84 34.47
N THR A 462 -22.36 -5.70 34.04
CA THR A 462 -23.02 -5.55 32.73
C THR A 462 -22.70 -4.19 32.09
N PHE A 463 -22.93 -4.08 30.78
CA PHE A 463 -22.89 -2.82 30.04
C PHE A 463 -24.18 -1.96 30.19
N GLU A 464 -25.15 -2.37 31.01
CA GLU A 464 -26.38 -1.58 31.23
C GLU A 464 -26.04 -0.20 31.81
N GLY A 465 -26.62 0.85 31.23
CA GLY A 465 -26.38 2.25 31.64
C GLY A 465 -25.05 2.86 31.18
N TYR A 466 -24.19 2.11 30.49
CA TYR A 466 -22.96 2.62 29.86
C TYR A 466 -23.18 2.94 28.37
N GLU A 467 -22.44 3.91 27.86
CA GLU A 467 -22.48 4.34 26.45
C GLU A 467 -21.29 3.83 25.64
N TYR A 468 -20.12 3.67 26.28
CA TYR A 468 -18.87 3.29 25.65
C TYR A 468 -18.05 2.34 26.53
N LEU A 469 -17.48 1.31 25.92
CA LEU A 469 -16.31 0.63 26.48
C LEU A 469 -15.07 1.43 26.08
N PHE A 470 -14.31 1.95 27.03
CA PHE A 470 -13.02 2.58 26.77
C PHE A 470 -11.94 1.51 26.74
N TRP A 471 -11.49 1.20 25.52
CA TRP A 471 -10.39 0.31 25.24
C TRP A 471 -9.06 1.05 25.42
N VAL A 472 -8.29 0.68 26.44
CA VAL A 472 -7.07 1.38 26.85
C VAL A 472 -5.88 1.01 25.94
N GLY A 473 -5.86 -0.23 25.45
CA GLY A 473 -4.77 -0.83 24.70
C GLY A 473 -3.53 -1.10 25.56
N CYS A 474 -2.47 -1.60 24.94
CA CYS A 474 -1.22 -1.88 25.65
C CYS A 474 -0.48 -0.58 26.01
N ALA A 475 -0.30 0.31 25.03
CA ALA A 475 0.44 1.57 25.24
C ALA A 475 -0.21 2.44 26.31
N GLY A 476 -1.53 2.67 26.22
CA GLY A 476 -2.27 3.54 27.14
C GLY A 476 -2.31 3.05 28.60
N ALA A 477 -1.95 1.79 28.86
CA ALA A 477 -1.87 1.22 30.20
C ALA A 477 -0.43 1.18 30.75
N TYR A 478 0.55 0.93 29.89
CA TYR A 478 1.93 0.58 30.30
C TYR A 478 3.00 1.63 29.97
N GLU A 479 2.81 2.49 28.97
CA GLU A 479 3.83 3.46 28.54
C GLU A 479 3.45 4.86 29.06
N ASP A 480 4.33 5.49 29.85
CA ASP A 480 3.95 6.64 30.68
C ASP A 480 3.53 7.90 29.89
N ARG A 481 4.03 8.07 28.67
CA ARG A 481 3.61 9.18 27.79
C ARG A 481 2.23 8.88 27.18
N ALA A 482 1.92 7.63 26.88
CA ALA A 482 0.60 7.18 26.46
C ALA A 482 -0.43 7.18 27.60
N LYS A 483 -0.05 6.85 28.84
CA LYS A 483 -0.92 6.98 30.03
C LYS A 483 -1.46 8.40 30.19
N LYS A 484 -0.64 9.44 29.95
CA LYS A 484 -1.11 10.84 29.96
C LYS A 484 -2.25 11.09 28.95
N THR A 485 -2.21 10.43 27.79
CA THR A 485 -3.32 10.47 26.81
C THR A 485 -4.55 9.72 27.34
N THR A 486 -4.38 8.53 27.94
CA THR A 486 -5.48 7.76 28.55
C THR A 486 -6.19 8.56 29.63
N LYS A 487 -5.45 9.16 30.56
CA LYS A 487 -5.98 10.00 31.64
C LYS A 487 -6.70 11.23 31.11
N ALA A 488 -6.12 11.93 30.13
CA ALA A 488 -6.78 13.07 29.50
C ALA A 488 -8.11 12.70 28.80
N VAL A 489 -8.18 11.54 28.13
CA VAL A 489 -9.44 11.07 27.53
C VAL A 489 -10.45 10.66 28.60
N ALA A 490 -10.04 9.96 29.66
CA ALA A 490 -10.91 9.59 30.77
C ALA A 490 -11.53 10.84 31.45
N GLU A 491 -10.71 11.84 31.75
CA GLU A 491 -11.14 13.10 32.39
C GLU A 491 -12.06 13.91 31.46
N LEU A 492 -11.78 13.99 30.16
CA LEU A 492 -12.66 14.65 29.19
C LEU A 492 -14.00 13.93 29.02
N LEU A 493 -14.04 12.59 29.00
CA LEU A 493 -15.29 11.85 28.91
C LEU A 493 -16.14 12.02 30.19
N ALA A 494 -15.52 11.99 31.37
CA ALA A 494 -16.19 12.28 32.64
C ALA A 494 -16.67 13.75 32.74
N THR A 495 -15.89 14.71 32.24
CA THR A 495 -16.28 16.13 32.14
C THR A 495 -17.51 16.31 31.24
N ALA A 496 -17.58 15.56 30.13
CA ALA A 496 -18.70 15.59 29.19
C ALA A 496 -19.95 14.80 29.65
N GLY A 497 -19.89 14.14 30.81
CA GLY A 497 -20.96 13.28 31.36
C GLY A 497 -21.11 11.92 30.66
N VAL A 498 -20.16 11.51 29.82
CA VAL A 498 -20.25 10.28 29.02
C VAL A 498 -20.00 9.05 29.90
N LYS A 499 -20.97 8.14 29.95
CA LYS A 499 -20.86 6.92 30.78
C LYS A 499 -19.95 5.89 30.10
N PHE A 500 -18.77 5.65 30.66
CA PHE A 500 -17.84 4.64 30.15
C PHE A 500 -17.30 3.70 31.23
N MET A 501 -16.84 2.53 30.80
CA MET A 501 -16.14 1.53 31.61
C MET A 501 -14.84 1.07 30.93
N VAL A 502 -13.97 0.36 31.65
CA VAL A 502 -12.75 -0.29 31.11
C VAL A 502 -12.68 -1.78 31.51
N LEU A 503 -12.02 -2.62 30.72
CA LEU A 503 -11.84 -4.06 31.04
C LEU A 503 -10.72 -4.31 32.06
N GLY A 504 -9.78 -3.38 32.23
CA GLY A 504 -8.73 -3.50 33.22
C GLY A 504 -7.77 -4.66 32.96
N GLN A 505 -7.87 -5.72 33.77
CA GLN A 505 -6.95 -6.87 33.71
C GLN A 505 -7.31 -7.85 32.58
N ASP A 506 -8.56 -7.84 32.13
CA ASP A 506 -9.10 -8.76 31.12
C ASP A 506 -8.89 -8.25 29.67
N GLU A 507 -8.25 -7.08 29.50
CA GLU A 507 -7.89 -6.53 28.19
C GLU A 507 -6.53 -7.06 27.71
N THR A 508 -6.50 -7.86 26.64
CA THR A 508 -5.27 -8.29 25.97
C THR A 508 -5.01 -7.48 24.68
N CYS A 509 -3.83 -7.62 24.09
CA CYS A 509 -3.41 -6.86 22.91
C CYS A 509 -4.34 -7.11 21.70
N THR A 510 -4.59 -6.08 20.88
CA THR A 510 -5.41 -6.20 19.65
C THR A 510 -4.74 -6.99 18.51
N GLY A 511 -3.62 -7.67 18.77
CA GLY A 511 -2.87 -8.47 17.78
C GLY A 511 -2.15 -7.70 16.65
N ASP A 512 -2.37 -6.40 16.48
CA ASP A 512 -1.85 -5.59 15.35
C ASP A 512 -0.36 -5.82 15.05
N SER A 513 0.51 -5.73 16.05
CA SER A 513 1.97 -5.90 15.84
C SER A 513 2.35 -7.31 15.42
N ALA A 514 1.66 -8.36 15.89
CA ALA A 514 1.85 -9.72 15.38
C ALA A 514 1.44 -9.82 13.90
N ARG A 515 0.26 -9.27 13.57
CA ARG A 515 -0.26 -9.30 12.20
C ARG A 515 0.60 -8.51 11.20
N ARG A 516 1.17 -7.36 11.61
CA ARG A 516 2.10 -6.61 10.74
C ARG A 516 3.47 -7.26 10.62
N ALA A 517 3.88 -8.04 11.61
CA ALA A 517 5.11 -8.83 11.53
C ALA A 517 4.93 -10.07 10.62
N GLY A 518 3.72 -10.59 10.47
CA GLY A 518 3.42 -11.79 9.66
C GLY A 518 2.92 -12.99 10.48
N ASN A 519 2.93 -12.90 11.82
CA ASN A 519 2.39 -13.93 12.69
C ASN A 519 0.85 -13.84 12.75
N GLU A 520 0.21 -14.42 11.73
CA GLU A 520 -1.25 -14.37 11.55
C GLU A 520 -1.98 -15.16 12.66
N PHE A 521 -1.48 -16.33 13.06
CA PHE A 521 -2.12 -17.16 14.08
C PHE A 521 -2.09 -16.51 15.47
N LEU A 522 -0.97 -15.89 15.87
CA LEU A 522 -0.91 -15.11 17.12
C LEU A 522 -1.86 -13.90 17.08
N PHE A 523 -2.09 -13.29 15.91
CA PHE A 523 -3.15 -12.30 15.74
C PHE A 523 -4.54 -12.92 15.92
N GLN A 524 -4.84 -14.06 15.29
CA GLN A 524 -6.14 -14.73 15.39
C GLN A 524 -6.46 -15.17 16.83
N GLN A 525 -5.50 -15.78 17.52
CA GLN A 525 -5.60 -16.16 18.93
C GLN A 525 -5.92 -14.96 19.83
N LEU A 526 -5.16 -13.87 19.71
CA LEU A 526 -5.39 -12.65 20.49
C LEU A 526 -6.72 -11.97 20.12
N ALA A 527 -7.11 -12.00 18.85
CA ALA A 527 -8.39 -11.45 18.41
C ALA A 527 -9.57 -12.25 18.97
N GLN A 528 -9.51 -13.58 18.91
CA GLN A 528 -10.54 -14.48 19.43
C GLN A 528 -10.73 -14.32 20.95
N GLN A 529 -9.65 -14.32 21.73
CA GLN A 529 -9.69 -14.07 23.19
C GLN A 529 -10.36 -12.72 23.54
N ASN A 530 -10.03 -11.67 22.77
CA ASN A 530 -10.66 -10.37 22.93
C ASN A 530 -12.13 -10.39 22.51
N ILE A 531 -12.51 -11.12 21.46
CA ILE A 531 -13.88 -11.23 20.98
C ILE A 531 -14.76 -11.97 22.00
N GLU A 532 -14.25 -13.01 22.66
CA GLU A 532 -14.94 -13.70 23.76
C GLU A 532 -15.21 -12.75 24.94
N THR A 533 -14.17 -12.03 25.40
CA THR A 533 -14.31 -11.04 26.49
C THR A 533 -15.27 -9.91 26.12
N LEU A 534 -15.14 -9.34 24.92
CA LEU A 534 -16.03 -8.28 24.42
C LEU A 534 -17.48 -8.77 24.26
N ASN A 535 -17.70 -10.00 23.82
CA ASN A 535 -19.05 -10.57 23.69
C ASN A 535 -19.70 -10.86 25.05
N SER A 536 -18.92 -11.20 26.09
CA SER A 536 -19.41 -11.30 27.47
C SER A 536 -19.81 -9.93 28.02
N VAL A 537 -18.97 -8.91 27.85
CA VAL A 537 -19.25 -7.52 28.26
C VAL A 537 -20.50 -6.98 27.56
N PHE A 538 -20.69 -7.33 26.29
CA PHE A 538 -21.84 -6.95 25.46
C PHE A 538 -22.97 -8.01 25.41
N GLU A 539 -23.09 -8.90 26.42
CA GLU A 539 -24.23 -9.82 26.54
C GLU A 539 -25.55 -9.02 26.59
N GLY A 540 -26.56 -9.43 25.82
CA GLY A 540 -27.84 -8.72 25.71
C GLY A 540 -27.80 -7.37 24.97
N VAL A 541 -26.61 -6.84 24.66
CA VAL A 541 -26.45 -5.54 23.97
C VAL A 541 -26.62 -5.72 22.46
N GLU A 542 -27.62 -5.03 21.89
CA GLU A 542 -27.81 -4.91 20.44
C GLU A 542 -26.50 -4.53 19.73
N GLN A 543 -26.16 -5.18 18.61
CA GLN A 543 -24.89 -4.99 17.91
C GLN A 543 -24.56 -3.50 17.63
N ARG A 544 -25.55 -2.70 17.21
CA ARG A 544 -25.44 -1.24 16.98
C ARG A 544 -25.23 -0.37 18.23
N LYS A 545 -25.20 -0.98 19.43
CA LYS A 545 -24.93 -0.33 20.73
C LYS A 545 -23.59 -0.80 21.33
N ARG A 546 -22.91 -1.77 20.72
CA ARG A 546 -21.62 -2.32 21.16
C ARG A 546 -20.48 -1.37 20.83
N LYS A 547 -20.42 -0.27 21.56
CA LYS A 547 -19.58 0.89 21.28
C LYS A 547 -18.25 0.80 22.00
N ILE A 548 -17.15 0.99 21.27
CA ILE A 548 -15.79 0.97 21.80
C ILE A 548 -15.09 2.28 21.44
N VAL A 549 -14.59 3.03 22.43
CA VAL A 549 -13.69 4.18 22.21
C VAL A 549 -12.24 3.74 22.40
N VAL A 550 -11.35 4.20 21.51
CA VAL A 550 -9.91 3.90 21.52
C VAL A 550 -9.06 5.17 21.43
N THR A 551 -7.94 5.22 22.16
CA THR A 551 -6.90 6.27 22.03
C THR A 551 -5.89 5.99 20.91
N CYS A 552 -5.83 4.77 20.39
CA CYS A 552 -4.77 4.33 19.49
C CYS A 552 -5.28 4.00 18.09
N ALA A 553 -4.75 4.71 17.09
CA ALA A 553 -5.02 4.46 15.67
C ALA A 553 -4.76 3.01 15.20
N HIS A 554 -3.83 2.27 15.84
CA HIS A 554 -3.58 0.86 15.54
C HIS A 554 -4.70 -0.03 16.08
N CYS A 555 -5.09 0.14 17.35
CA CYS A 555 -6.22 -0.57 17.95
C CYS A 555 -7.53 -0.23 17.24
N PHE A 556 -7.71 1.03 16.80
CA PHE A 556 -8.81 1.44 15.94
C PHE A 556 -8.87 0.62 14.65
N ASN A 557 -7.76 0.54 13.91
CA ASN A 557 -7.73 -0.21 12.66
C ASN A 557 -7.98 -1.72 12.86
N ALA A 558 -7.41 -2.31 13.91
CA ALA A 558 -7.61 -3.71 14.24
C ALA A 558 -9.08 -4.01 14.58
N LEU A 559 -9.63 -3.32 15.60
CA LEU A 559 -10.99 -3.56 16.09
C LEU A 559 -12.07 -3.18 15.08
N ASN A 560 -11.87 -2.12 14.27
CA ASN A 560 -12.88 -1.64 13.32
C ASN A 560 -12.87 -2.41 11.99
N ASN A 561 -11.69 -2.76 11.47
CA ASN A 561 -11.55 -3.27 10.09
C ASN A 561 -11.12 -4.73 10.01
N GLU A 562 -10.46 -5.27 11.04
CA GLU A 562 -9.81 -6.58 10.96
C GLU A 562 -10.48 -7.64 11.85
N TYR A 563 -11.03 -7.25 13.00
CA TYR A 563 -11.84 -8.15 13.83
C TYR A 563 -13.09 -8.68 13.09
N PRO A 564 -13.75 -7.94 12.18
CA PRO A 564 -14.84 -8.50 11.37
C PRO A 564 -14.43 -9.66 10.46
N GLN A 565 -13.13 -9.84 10.18
CA GLN A 565 -12.61 -11.00 9.42
C GLN A 565 -12.55 -12.28 10.26
N VAL A 566 -12.65 -12.15 11.59
CA VAL A 566 -12.63 -13.24 12.59
C VAL A 566 -13.86 -13.14 13.53
N GLY A 567 -14.99 -12.66 13.00
CA GLY A 567 -16.29 -12.64 13.70
C GLY A 567 -16.57 -11.45 14.65
N GLY A 568 -15.56 -10.67 15.04
CA GLY A 568 -15.72 -9.55 15.98
C GLY A 568 -16.25 -8.28 15.32
N THR A 569 -17.47 -7.83 15.64
CA THR A 569 -18.07 -6.62 15.04
C THR A 569 -18.64 -5.67 16.08
N TYR A 570 -18.12 -4.43 16.11
CA TYR A 570 -18.37 -3.41 17.14
C TYR A 570 -18.45 -1.99 16.51
N GLU A 571 -19.15 -1.03 17.11
CA GLU A 571 -19.05 0.40 16.72
C GLU A 571 -17.79 1.00 17.35
N VAL A 572 -16.66 0.96 16.65
CA VAL A 572 -15.41 1.53 17.14
C VAL A 572 -15.31 3.01 16.77
N VAL A 573 -14.92 3.85 17.73
CA VAL A 573 -14.70 5.29 17.54
C VAL A 573 -13.33 5.70 18.07
N HIS A 574 -12.57 6.44 17.27
CA HIS A 574 -11.31 7.01 17.74
C HIS A 574 -11.58 8.19 18.68
N HIS A 575 -10.78 8.38 19.73
CA HIS A 575 -11.02 9.42 20.74
C HIS A 575 -11.13 10.82 20.12
N THR A 576 -10.30 11.14 19.13
CA THR A 576 -10.40 12.41 18.38
C THR A 576 -11.71 12.58 17.60
N GLN A 577 -12.40 11.50 17.21
CA GLN A 577 -13.75 11.59 16.65
C GLN A 577 -14.79 11.81 17.75
N LEU A 578 -14.70 11.10 18.87
CA LEU A 578 -15.68 11.20 19.97
C LEU A 578 -15.60 12.58 20.65
N LEU A 579 -14.39 13.02 21.05
CA LEU A 579 -14.18 14.34 21.64
C LEU A 579 -14.68 15.46 20.70
N ASN A 580 -14.47 15.35 19.39
CA ASN A 580 -14.99 16.33 18.43
C ASN A 580 -16.54 16.33 18.37
N ARG A 581 -17.21 15.17 18.48
CA ARG A 581 -18.67 15.11 18.63
C ARG A 581 -19.12 15.85 19.90
N LEU A 582 -18.44 15.63 21.03
CA LEU A 582 -18.77 16.24 22.33
C LEU A 582 -18.56 17.76 22.36
N VAL A 583 -17.49 18.26 21.72
CA VAL A 583 -17.26 19.70 21.52
C VAL A 583 -18.33 20.31 20.61
N ARG A 584 -18.64 19.67 19.47
CA ARG A 584 -19.72 20.11 18.56
C ARG A 584 -21.11 20.08 19.23
N ALA A 585 -21.33 19.17 20.19
CA ALA A 585 -22.54 19.08 21.01
C ALA A 585 -22.55 20.04 22.21
N LYS A 586 -21.47 20.81 22.46
CA LYS A 586 -21.27 21.68 23.64
C LYS A 586 -21.26 20.95 24.98
N GLN A 587 -21.01 19.63 24.99
CA GLN A 587 -20.74 18.85 26.21
C GLN A 587 -19.31 19.05 26.69
N LEU A 588 -18.39 19.38 25.78
CA LEU A 588 -17.08 19.93 26.10
C LEU A 588 -17.04 21.38 25.61
N VAL A 589 -16.84 22.33 26.53
CA VAL A 589 -16.76 23.75 26.21
C VAL A 589 -15.32 24.22 26.43
N PRO A 590 -14.60 24.58 25.36
CA PRO A 590 -13.30 25.25 25.49
C PRO A 590 -13.52 26.66 26.06
N VAL A 591 -12.74 27.01 27.08
CA VAL A 591 -12.77 28.32 27.77
C VAL A 591 -11.40 29.00 27.81
N ALA A 592 -10.32 28.24 27.65
CA ALA A 592 -8.95 28.73 27.55
C ALA A 592 -8.36 28.40 26.17
N GLY A 593 -7.53 29.28 25.63
CA GLY A 593 -6.83 29.08 24.36
C GLY A 593 -5.38 28.65 24.57
N VAL A 594 -4.96 27.57 23.89
CA VAL A 594 -3.54 27.16 23.87
C VAL A 594 -2.76 28.12 22.96
N SER A 595 -2.11 29.11 23.57
CA SER A 595 -1.42 30.23 22.91
C SER A 595 -0.11 29.87 22.18
N GLN A 596 0.20 28.58 22.01
CA GLN A 596 1.41 28.09 21.37
C GLN A 596 1.14 27.68 19.92
N ASP A 597 2.14 27.81 19.05
CA ASP A 597 2.10 27.22 17.71
C ASP A 597 2.13 25.69 17.81
N VAL A 598 1.20 25.06 17.07
CA VAL A 598 1.01 23.62 17.02
C VAL A 598 1.21 23.13 15.59
N THR A 599 1.94 22.04 15.39
CA THR A 599 1.91 21.28 14.12
C THR A 599 1.42 19.86 14.34
N TYR A 600 0.85 19.23 13.31
CA TYR A 600 0.13 17.95 13.45
C TYR A 600 0.73 16.82 12.62
N HIS A 601 1.07 15.71 13.27
CA HIS A 601 1.36 14.45 12.61
C HIS A 601 0.10 13.60 12.47
N ASP A 602 -0.46 13.55 11.26
CA ASP A 602 -1.49 12.58 10.86
C ASP A 602 -0.98 11.14 11.01
N PRO A 603 -1.50 10.33 11.97
CA PRO A 603 -1.14 8.93 12.10
C PRO A 603 -1.59 8.15 10.87
N CYS A 604 -0.72 7.33 10.27
CA CYS A 604 -1.05 6.65 9.01
C CYS A 604 -2.28 5.73 9.12
N TYR A 605 -2.48 5.08 10.27
CA TYR A 605 -3.65 4.24 10.52
C TYR A 605 -4.95 5.04 10.75
N LEU A 606 -4.88 6.28 11.27
CA LEU A 606 -6.06 7.13 11.45
C LEU A 606 -6.42 7.83 10.12
N GLY A 607 -5.44 8.50 9.52
CA GLY A 607 -5.60 9.24 8.28
C GLY A 607 -5.64 8.33 7.06
N ARG A 608 -4.52 7.71 6.66
CA ARG A 608 -4.44 7.03 5.35
C ARG A 608 -5.26 5.75 5.27
N HIS A 609 -5.34 4.95 6.34
CA HIS A 609 -6.13 3.71 6.34
C HIS A 609 -7.63 3.98 6.56
N ASN A 610 -8.00 4.91 7.46
CA ASN A 610 -9.40 5.12 7.87
C ASN A 610 -10.02 6.46 7.43
N LYS A 611 -9.29 7.28 6.68
CA LYS A 611 -9.69 8.58 6.10
C LYS A 611 -10.13 9.64 7.13
N ILE A 612 -9.73 9.49 8.41
CA ILE A 612 -10.06 10.43 9.48
C ILE A 612 -8.98 11.52 9.55
N TYR A 613 -9.26 12.67 8.90
CA TYR A 613 -8.34 13.82 8.85
C TYR A 613 -8.85 15.07 9.60
N ASN A 614 -10.16 15.32 9.57
CA ASN A 614 -10.70 16.61 10.04
C ASN A 614 -10.89 16.66 11.56
N ALA A 615 -11.36 15.58 12.20
CA ALA A 615 -11.71 15.60 13.62
C ALA A 615 -10.55 15.98 14.57
N PRO A 616 -9.29 15.55 14.36
CA PRO A 616 -8.14 16.07 15.12
C PRO A 616 -7.91 17.57 14.92
N ARG A 617 -8.09 18.08 13.69
CA ARG A 617 -7.87 19.48 13.33
C ARG A 617 -8.94 20.40 13.92
N GLU A 618 -10.19 19.96 13.87
CA GLU A 618 -11.32 20.65 14.50
C GLU A 618 -11.16 20.75 16.02
N LEU A 619 -10.59 19.72 16.67
CA LEU A 619 -10.26 19.76 18.10
C LEU A 619 -9.12 20.73 18.43
N MET A 620 -8.02 20.74 17.66
CA MET A 620 -6.92 21.69 17.88
C MET A 620 -7.36 23.15 17.65
N ALA A 621 -8.25 23.38 16.68
CA ALA A 621 -8.88 24.69 16.49
C ALA A 621 -9.83 25.05 17.65
N ALA A 622 -10.58 24.09 18.17
CA ALA A 622 -11.47 24.28 19.33
C ALA A 622 -10.69 24.55 20.64
N SER A 623 -9.51 23.96 20.83
CA SER A 623 -8.60 24.30 21.94
C SER A 623 -7.87 25.64 21.76
N GLY A 624 -8.29 26.47 20.79
CA GLY A 624 -7.75 27.81 20.54
C GLY A 624 -6.29 27.84 20.07
N SER A 625 -5.77 26.75 19.49
CA SER A 625 -4.37 26.67 19.06
C SER A 625 -4.15 27.08 17.60
N THR A 626 -2.97 27.65 17.32
CA THR A 626 -2.54 28.01 15.97
C THR A 626 -1.96 26.79 15.26
N LEU A 627 -2.75 26.15 14.39
CA LEU A 627 -2.29 25.00 13.61
C LEU A 627 -1.47 25.43 12.38
N VAL A 628 -0.18 25.09 12.37
CA VAL A 628 0.72 25.21 11.22
C VAL A 628 0.95 23.83 10.60
N GLU A 629 0.43 23.62 9.39
CA GLU A 629 0.49 22.32 8.70
C GLU A 629 1.87 22.03 8.09
N MET A 630 2.45 20.87 8.42
CA MET A 630 3.65 20.36 7.76
C MET A 630 3.45 20.20 6.24
N PRO A 631 4.47 20.41 5.39
CA PRO A 631 4.36 20.28 3.93
C PRO A 631 3.78 18.94 3.43
N ARG A 632 4.11 17.83 4.12
CA ARG A 632 3.53 16.49 3.94
C ARG A 632 2.50 16.24 5.05
N HIS A 633 1.23 16.58 4.81
CA HIS A 633 0.11 16.31 5.73
C HIS A 633 -1.03 15.52 5.05
N GLY A 634 -2.02 15.10 5.83
CA GLY A 634 -3.20 14.37 5.37
C GLY A 634 -2.83 13.04 4.70
N GLU A 635 -3.43 12.72 3.55
CA GLU A 635 -3.10 11.52 2.78
C GLU A 635 -1.63 11.44 2.31
N ARG A 636 -0.91 12.57 2.30
CA ARG A 636 0.51 12.69 1.96
C ARG A 636 1.45 12.64 3.17
N SER A 637 0.93 12.52 4.40
CA SER A 637 1.72 12.48 5.64
C SER A 637 2.81 11.40 5.61
N MET A 638 4.03 11.76 6.00
CA MET A 638 5.12 10.78 6.17
C MET A 638 4.93 10.00 7.47
N CYS A 639 5.24 8.69 7.45
CA CYS A 639 5.13 7.81 8.61
C CYS A 639 6.05 8.24 9.77
N CYS A 640 5.64 8.01 11.00
CA CYS A 640 6.45 8.22 12.22
C CYS A 640 7.53 7.13 12.44
N GLY A 641 7.45 6.00 11.73
CA GLY A 641 8.39 4.88 11.86
C GLY A 641 7.82 3.63 12.55
N ALA A 642 6.85 3.75 13.47
CA ALA A 642 6.39 2.63 14.32
C ALA A 642 5.64 1.49 13.60
N GLY A 643 4.96 1.76 12.48
CA GLY A 643 4.12 0.78 11.79
C GLY A 643 4.90 -0.41 11.23
N GLY A 644 4.25 -1.48 10.78
CA GLY A 644 4.96 -2.64 10.25
C GLY A 644 5.75 -3.42 11.31
N ALA A 645 5.35 -3.34 12.58
CA ALA A 645 6.09 -3.80 13.77
C ALA A 645 7.46 -3.12 14.01
N ARG A 646 7.81 -2.06 13.26
CA ARG A 646 9.09 -1.33 13.37
C ARG A 646 9.31 -0.56 14.69
N MET A 647 8.30 -0.45 15.54
CA MET A 647 8.46 -0.01 16.94
C MET A 647 9.24 -1.01 17.81
N TRP A 648 9.35 -2.27 17.38
CA TRP A 648 9.90 -3.39 18.16
C TRP A 648 11.17 -3.99 17.55
N MET A 649 11.80 -3.26 16.63
CA MET A 649 13.03 -3.64 15.92
C MET A 649 13.93 -2.41 15.90
N GLU A 650 15.24 -2.56 16.07
CA GLU A 650 16.11 -1.38 16.04
C GLU A 650 16.28 -0.79 14.63
N GLU A 651 16.59 0.49 14.53
CA GLU A 651 16.67 1.21 13.24
C GLU A 651 18.14 1.56 12.91
N GLN A 652 18.85 0.57 12.35
CA GLN A 652 20.29 0.65 12.06
C GLN A 652 20.63 1.10 10.62
N LEU A 653 19.68 1.00 9.68
CA LEU A 653 19.90 1.34 8.27
C LEU A 653 19.47 2.77 7.92
N GLY A 654 20.44 3.61 7.59
CA GLY A 654 20.23 4.99 7.13
C GLY A 654 19.75 5.94 8.24
N LYS A 655 19.06 7.02 7.85
CA LYS A 655 18.43 7.96 8.80
C LYS A 655 17.23 7.28 9.47
N ARG A 656 16.97 7.55 10.76
CA ARG A 656 15.73 7.05 11.39
C ARG A 656 14.49 7.76 10.85
N ILE A 657 13.40 7.02 10.61
CA ILE A 657 12.18 7.55 10.00
C ILE A 657 11.50 8.59 10.90
N ASN A 658 11.56 8.41 12.22
CA ASN A 658 11.05 9.39 13.17
C ASN A 658 11.82 10.71 13.11
N ILE A 659 13.16 10.67 12.98
CA ILE A 659 14.00 11.85 12.85
C ILE A 659 13.64 12.65 11.59
N ASP A 660 13.48 12.01 10.43
CA ASP A 660 13.09 12.74 9.20
C ASP A 660 11.70 13.40 9.31
N ARG A 661 10.80 12.83 10.12
CA ARG A 661 9.49 13.45 10.37
C ARG A 661 9.54 14.53 11.46
N VAL A 662 10.41 14.40 12.46
CA VAL A 662 10.64 15.43 13.48
C VAL A 662 11.32 16.64 12.87
N ASP A 663 12.30 16.47 11.99
CA ASP A 663 12.94 17.58 11.25
C ASP A 663 11.91 18.42 10.49
N GLU A 664 11.01 17.77 9.71
CA GLU A 664 9.93 18.47 8.99
C GLU A 664 8.98 19.21 9.94
N ALA A 665 8.73 18.67 11.13
CA ALA A 665 7.88 19.32 12.15
C ALA A 665 8.58 20.53 12.79
N LEU A 666 9.89 20.43 13.03
CA LEU A 666 10.72 21.50 13.58
C LEU A 666 10.90 22.64 12.56
N ASP A 667 11.18 22.33 11.29
CA ASP A 667 11.22 23.30 10.19
C ASP A 667 9.90 24.08 10.08
N THR A 668 8.78 23.38 10.23
CA THR A 668 7.42 23.97 10.24
C THR A 668 7.19 24.86 11.47
N LEU A 669 7.86 24.59 12.58
CA LEU A 669 7.84 25.34 13.85
C LEU A 669 9.07 26.26 14.02
N GLY A 670 9.63 26.80 12.92
CA GLY A 670 10.70 27.80 12.98
C GLY A 670 12.03 27.29 13.55
N GLY A 671 12.33 26.00 13.35
CA GLY A 671 13.52 25.32 13.88
C GLY A 671 13.40 24.88 15.34
N GLY A 672 12.20 24.93 15.95
CA GLY A 672 11.97 24.44 17.32
C GLY A 672 12.66 25.24 18.43
N ASN A 673 13.14 26.45 18.15
CA ASN A 673 13.78 27.33 19.14
C ASN A 673 12.78 28.14 19.97
N SER A 674 11.49 28.12 19.60
CA SER A 674 10.39 28.74 20.36
C SER A 674 9.49 27.66 21.01
N PRO A 675 8.90 27.93 22.20
CA PRO A 675 7.97 27.00 22.85
C PRO A 675 6.78 26.63 21.95
N SER A 676 6.68 25.37 21.57
CA SER A 676 5.79 24.89 20.51
C SER A 676 5.44 23.41 20.71
N LYS A 677 4.33 22.95 20.12
CA LYS A 677 3.81 21.59 20.34
C LYS A 677 3.67 20.80 19.04
N ILE A 678 4.19 19.57 19.01
CA ILE A 678 3.94 18.60 17.94
C ILE A 678 2.80 17.69 18.41
N ALA A 679 1.62 17.89 17.85
CA ALA A 679 0.41 17.14 18.16
C ALA A 679 0.30 15.87 17.31
N THR A 680 -0.27 14.83 17.91
CA THR A 680 -0.67 13.60 17.21
C THR A 680 -1.94 13.01 17.80
N GLY A 681 -2.46 11.94 17.19
CA GLY A 681 -3.62 11.19 17.66
C GLY A 681 -3.34 9.70 17.71
N CYS A 682 -2.19 9.30 18.25
CA CYS A 682 -1.78 7.90 18.35
C CYS A 682 -0.58 7.73 19.31
N PRO A 683 -0.68 6.86 20.34
CA PRO A 683 0.42 6.56 21.26
C PRO A 683 1.74 6.14 20.59
N PHE A 684 1.70 5.24 19.61
CA PHE A 684 2.90 4.81 18.87
C PHE A 684 3.56 5.98 18.13
N CYS A 685 2.75 6.88 17.55
CA CYS A 685 3.28 8.10 16.92
C CYS A 685 3.87 9.06 17.96
N ARG A 686 3.23 9.20 19.13
CA ARG A 686 3.72 10.03 20.23
C ARG A 686 5.09 9.54 20.71
N VAL A 687 5.27 8.25 20.94
CA VAL A 687 6.55 7.65 21.34
C VAL A 687 7.63 7.99 20.31
N MET A 688 7.48 7.56 19.05
CA MET A 688 8.49 7.79 18.01
C MET A 688 8.85 9.27 17.82
N LEU A 689 7.86 10.17 17.82
CA LEU A 689 8.10 11.61 17.68
C LEU A 689 8.76 12.20 18.93
N THR A 690 8.40 11.74 20.14
CA THR A 690 9.08 12.17 21.37
C THR A 690 10.54 11.76 21.34
N ASP A 691 10.83 10.51 21.02
CA ASP A 691 12.20 9.97 20.97
C ASP A 691 13.04 10.69 19.91
N GLY A 692 12.42 11.11 18.79
CA GLY A 692 13.06 11.93 17.77
C GLY A 692 13.32 13.38 18.22
N VAL A 693 12.40 14.00 18.95
CA VAL A 693 12.61 15.34 19.55
C VAL A 693 13.68 15.30 20.64
N THR A 694 13.69 14.26 21.48
CA THR A 694 14.73 14.03 22.49
C THR A 694 16.10 13.95 21.84
N ALA A 695 16.28 13.11 20.81
CA ALA A 695 17.55 13.00 20.08
C ALA A 695 18.05 14.36 19.51
N ARG A 696 17.14 15.24 19.06
CA ARG A 696 17.49 16.59 18.59
C ARG A 696 17.84 17.58 19.71
N LYS A 697 17.22 17.44 20.88
CA LYS A 697 17.57 18.22 22.09
C LYS A 697 18.93 17.78 22.65
N ASP A 698 19.17 16.47 22.71
CA ASP A 698 20.42 15.88 23.20
C ASP A 698 21.60 16.18 22.26
N GLY A 699 21.35 16.27 20.95
CA GLY A 699 22.30 16.77 19.95
C GLY A 699 22.52 18.28 19.96
N GLY A 700 21.80 19.04 20.79
CA GLY A 700 21.89 20.51 20.86
C GLY A 700 21.31 21.26 19.65
N GLU A 701 20.58 20.58 18.76
CA GLU A 701 20.03 21.14 17.53
C GLU A 701 18.74 21.94 17.78
N VAL A 702 18.05 21.70 18.90
CA VAL A 702 16.70 22.20 19.19
C VAL A 702 16.57 22.66 20.64
N GLY A 703 15.86 23.78 20.84
CA GLY A 703 15.54 24.32 22.16
C GLY A 703 14.69 23.38 23.03
N GLN A 704 14.85 23.48 24.35
CA GLN A 704 14.12 22.62 25.31
C GLN A 704 12.60 22.80 25.30
N GLY A 705 12.07 23.87 24.69
CA GLY A 705 10.64 24.24 24.68
C GLY A 705 9.71 23.45 23.75
N VAL A 706 10.21 22.53 22.92
CA VAL A 706 9.34 21.70 22.05
C VAL A 706 8.77 20.51 22.83
N GLU A 707 7.45 20.30 22.80
CA GLU A 707 6.78 19.14 23.41
C GLU A 707 6.00 18.30 22.38
N VAL A 708 5.98 16.97 22.57
CA VAL A 708 5.14 16.06 21.77
C VAL A 708 3.91 15.62 22.57
N VAL A 709 2.73 16.01 22.09
CA VAL A 709 1.45 15.85 22.78
C VAL A 709 0.44 15.06 21.95
N ASP A 710 -0.57 14.50 22.62
CA ASP A 710 -1.78 14.06 21.94
C ASP A 710 -2.83 15.18 21.95
N VAL A 711 -3.65 15.28 20.90
CA VAL A 711 -4.76 16.25 20.79
C VAL A 711 -5.69 16.22 22.00
N ALA A 712 -5.83 15.09 22.70
CA ALA A 712 -6.57 15.00 23.97
C ALA A 712 -6.01 15.92 25.07
N GLN A 713 -4.69 16.08 25.18
CA GLN A 713 -4.08 16.98 26.18
C GLN A 713 -4.30 18.45 25.80
N LEU A 714 -4.18 18.80 24.52
CA LEU A 714 -4.53 20.15 24.05
C LEU A 714 -5.99 20.52 24.36
N MET A 715 -6.91 19.56 24.22
CA MET A 715 -8.31 19.77 24.59
C MET A 715 -8.51 19.88 26.10
N LEU A 716 -7.80 19.07 26.90
CA LEU A 716 -7.84 19.08 28.36
C LEU A 716 -7.25 20.36 28.97
N ASP A 717 -6.21 20.93 28.35
CA ASP A 717 -5.61 22.22 28.70
C ASP A 717 -6.59 23.40 28.44
N ALA A 718 -7.59 23.21 27.59
CA ALA A 718 -8.49 24.25 27.11
C ALA A 718 -9.90 24.25 27.73
N VAL A 719 -10.34 23.17 28.39
CA VAL A 719 -11.64 23.09 29.09
C VAL A 719 -11.55 23.49 30.56
N THR A 720 -12.68 23.89 31.15
CA THR A 720 -12.79 24.07 32.60
C THR A 720 -12.52 22.74 33.30
N ARG A 721 -11.60 22.70 34.26
CA ARG A 721 -11.40 21.53 35.13
C ARG A 721 -12.61 21.38 36.05
N VAL A 722 -13.00 20.13 36.30
CA VAL A 722 -14.18 19.75 37.09
C VAL A 722 -13.71 18.96 38.30
N GLU A 723 -14.29 19.24 39.47
CA GLU A 723 -13.90 18.63 40.74
C GLU A 723 -13.94 17.09 40.68
N PRO A 724 -12.96 16.35 41.25
CA PRO A 724 -12.90 14.90 41.06
C PRO A 724 -14.14 14.13 41.57
N ALA A 725 -14.79 14.61 42.63
CA ALA A 725 -16.05 14.04 43.12
C ALA A 725 -17.23 14.21 42.13
N GLU A 726 -17.22 15.28 41.33
CA GLU A 726 -18.17 15.49 40.23
C GLU A 726 -17.86 14.55 39.06
N LEU A 727 -16.58 14.30 38.76
CA LEU A 727 -16.15 13.32 37.75
C LEU A 727 -16.57 11.89 38.13
N THR A 728 -16.34 11.45 39.39
CA THR A 728 -16.86 10.17 39.90
C THR A 728 -18.38 10.09 39.77
N ARG A 729 -19.13 11.14 40.10
CA ARG A 729 -20.60 11.17 39.95
C ARG A 729 -21.02 11.09 38.48
N ASN A 730 -20.30 11.77 37.60
CA ASN A 730 -20.53 11.74 36.16
C ASN A 730 -20.23 10.38 35.54
N LEU A 731 -19.35 9.54 36.11
CA LEU A 731 -19.13 8.16 35.64
C LEU A 731 -20.00 7.11 36.36
N THR A 732 -20.48 7.38 37.57
CA THR A 732 -21.29 6.42 38.33
C THR A 732 -22.57 6.02 37.58
N VAL A 733 -22.78 4.71 37.42
CA VAL A 733 -24.01 4.11 36.87
C VAL A 733 -24.67 3.27 37.97
N VAL A 734 -25.98 3.44 38.16
CA VAL A 734 -26.76 2.54 39.01
C VAL A 734 -27.13 1.31 38.19
N GLN A 735 -26.63 0.14 38.56
CA GLN A 735 -27.00 -1.12 37.92
C GLN A 735 -28.38 -1.56 38.43
N THR A 736 -29.30 -1.86 37.51
CA THR A 736 -30.57 -2.52 37.83
C THR A 736 -30.30 -4.01 38.07
N PRO A 737 -30.74 -4.61 39.19
CA PRO A 737 -30.60 -6.06 39.36
C PRO A 737 -31.41 -6.80 38.28
N LYS A 738 -30.72 -7.55 37.40
CA LYS A 738 -31.34 -8.54 36.51
C LYS A 738 -32.16 -9.49 37.40
N PRO A 739 -33.48 -9.63 37.19
CA PRO A 739 -34.27 -10.55 38.00
C PRO A 739 -33.67 -11.95 37.92
N GLU A 740 -33.40 -12.55 39.07
CA GLU A 740 -32.99 -13.96 39.11
C GLU A 740 -34.07 -14.79 38.43
N ALA A 741 -33.66 -15.68 37.53
CA ALA A 741 -34.59 -16.59 36.87
C ALA A 741 -35.22 -17.48 37.94
N GLU A 742 -36.52 -17.31 38.19
CA GLU A 742 -37.24 -18.04 39.24
C GLU A 742 -36.95 -19.55 39.09
N PRO A 743 -36.41 -20.23 40.13
CA PRO A 743 -35.94 -21.60 39.98
C PRO A 743 -37.09 -22.49 39.51
N ALA A 744 -36.88 -23.16 38.39
CA ALA A 744 -37.95 -23.79 37.63
C ALA A 744 -38.79 -24.74 38.51
N LYS A 745 -40.04 -24.35 38.76
CA LYS A 745 -40.98 -25.14 39.55
C LYS A 745 -41.12 -26.54 38.92
N PRO A 746 -41.02 -27.64 39.69
CA PRO A 746 -41.14 -28.98 39.14
C PRO A 746 -42.46 -29.16 38.39
N ALA A 747 -42.39 -29.70 37.17
CA ALA A 747 -43.57 -29.92 36.35
C ALA A 747 -44.52 -30.93 37.02
N PRO A 748 -45.82 -30.62 37.19
CA PRO A 748 -46.79 -31.59 37.69
C PRO A 748 -46.93 -32.77 36.71
N SER A 749 -46.77 -34.00 37.20
CA SER A 749 -46.95 -35.21 36.41
C SER A 749 -48.44 -35.49 36.17
N THR A 750 -48.91 -35.36 34.93
CA THR A 750 -50.24 -35.82 34.50
C THR A 750 -50.22 -37.32 34.15
N PRO A 751 -51.03 -38.17 34.80
CA PRO A 751 -51.26 -39.56 34.38
C PRO A 751 -52.06 -39.65 33.07
N GLU A 752 -51.96 -40.80 32.42
CA GLU A 752 -52.53 -41.09 31.09
C GLU A 752 -54.02 -41.50 31.12
N THR A 753 -54.70 -41.39 29.97
CA THR A 753 -55.71 -42.38 29.46
C THR A 753 -55.97 -42.10 27.95
N PRO A 754 -56.47 -43.06 27.13
CA PRO A 754 -55.59 -43.58 26.08
C PRO A 754 -56.16 -43.56 24.63
N GLN A 755 -55.43 -44.24 23.73
CA GLN A 755 -55.44 -44.19 22.26
C GLN A 755 -56.71 -44.68 21.54
N ALA A 756 -56.93 -44.15 20.32
CA ALA A 756 -57.52 -44.82 19.16
C ALA A 756 -56.93 -44.23 17.84
N PRO A 757 -56.94 -44.92 16.67
CA PRO A 757 -55.85 -44.81 15.69
C PRO A 757 -56.14 -44.02 14.38
N GLU A 758 -55.08 -43.84 13.56
CA GLU A 758 -55.08 -43.22 12.22
C GLU A 758 -55.91 -43.98 11.16
N PRO A 759 -56.35 -43.26 10.09
CA PRO A 759 -55.96 -43.71 8.73
C PRO A 759 -55.52 -42.58 7.77
N ALA A 760 -55.03 -42.98 6.58
CA ALA A 760 -54.31 -42.14 5.62
C ALA A 760 -55.16 -41.32 4.61
N LYS A 761 -54.46 -40.48 3.81
CA LYS A 761 -55.01 -39.58 2.76
C LYS A 761 -55.73 -40.28 1.60
N PRO A 762 -56.80 -39.66 1.07
CA PRO A 762 -57.17 -39.65 -0.35
C PRO A 762 -57.01 -38.25 -1.00
N ALA A 763 -57.45 -38.08 -2.26
CA ALA A 763 -57.15 -36.92 -3.12
C ALA A 763 -58.42 -36.13 -3.61
N ALA A 764 -58.16 -35.12 -4.46
CA ALA A 764 -59.03 -34.13 -5.14
C ALA A 764 -60.44 -34.61 -5.61
N ALA A 765 -61.43 -33.75 -5.95
CA ALA A 765 -61.35 -32.45 -6.64
C ALA A 765 -62.66 -31.61 -6.65
N GLY A 766 -62.57 -30.33 -7.05
CA GLY A 766 -63.68 -29.47 -7.56
C GLY A 766 -64.48 -28.65 -6.54
N GLY A 767 -64.98 -27.43 -6.83
CA GLY A 767 -64.75 -26.55 -7.99
C GLY A 767 -65.64 -25.27 -8.02
N GLY A 768 -65.22 -24.22 -8.74
CA GLY A 768 -65.97 -22.95 -8.99
C GLY A 768 -65.63 -21.77 -8.04
N LEU A 769 -65.74 -20.48 -8.41
CA LEU A 769 -66.11 -19.79 -9.68
C LEU A 769 -65.54 -18.34 -9.73
N ALA A 770 -64.99 -17.92 -10.90
CA ALA A 770 -64.77 -16.52 -11.40
C ALA A 770 -63.95 -15.51 -10.53
N MET A 771 -63.33 -14.42 -11.02
CA MET A 771 -63.44 -13.60 -12.26
C MET A 771 -62.07 -13.09 -12.80
N LYS A 772 -62.03 -12.81 -14.12
CA LYS A 772 -61.23 -11.85 -14.94
C LYS A 772 -60.03 -11.08 -14.32
N GLY A 773 -58.88 -10.89 -14.99
CA GLY A 773 -58.34 -11.50 -16.24
C GLY A 773 -57.46 -10.59 -17.13
N MET A 774 -56.50 -11.21 -17.87
CA MET A 774 -55.79 -10.71 -19.09
C MET A 774 -54.77 -9.55 -18.89
N ALA A 775 -53.68 -9.36 -19.65
CA ALA A 775 -53.09 -9.94 -20.89
C ALA A 775 -51.54 -9.67 -20.91
N LYS A 776 -50.66 -10.21 -21.79
CA LYS A 776 -50.57 -11.43 -22.63
C LYS A 776 -49.16 -11.47 -23.27
N ALA A 777 -48.53 -12.65 -23.39
CA ALA A 777 -47.26 -12.86 -24.13
C ALA A 777 -47.50 -13.46 -25.54
N PRO A 778 -46.49 -13.50 -26.43
CA PRO A 778 -45.76 -14.77 -26.67
C PRO A 778 -44.24 -14.59 -26.95
N GLY A 779 -43.41 -15.63 -27.01
CA GLY A 779 -43.66 -17.07 -26.79
C GLY A 779 -42.40 -17.92 -27.10
N ALA A 780 -42.52 -19.25 -27.06
CA ALA A 780 -41.44 -20.20 -27.36
C ALA A 780 -42.01 -21.57 -27.82
N PRO A 781 -41.23 -22.40 -28.55
CA PRO A 781 -41.46 -23.85 -28.65
C PRO A 781 -40.45 -24.66 -27.82
N LYS A 782 -40.77 -25.94 -27.57
CA LYS A 782 -40.00 -26.91 -26.75
C LYS A 782 -39.11 -27.85 -27.61
N PRO A 783 -38.13 -28.54 -27.00
CA PRO A 783 -37.26 -29.50 -27.69
C PRO A 783 -37.91 -30.87 -27.93
N GLY A 784 -37.34 -31.63 -28.87
CA GLY A 784 -37.51 -33.07 -29.04
C GLY A 784 -36.13 -33.73 -29.24
N GLY A 785 -36.00 -35.03 -28.94
CA GLY A 785 -34.73 -35.75 -29.02
C GLY A 785 -34.88 -37.17 -29.58
N LEU A 786 -33.77 -37.93 -29.63
CA LEU A 786 -33.72 -39.32 -30.08
C LEU A 786 -32.66 -40.11 -29.27
N GLY A 787 -32.89 -41.41 -29.08
CA GLY A 787 -31.88 -42.37 -28.60
C GLY A 787 -31.12 -43.02 -29.77
N LEU A 788 -30.42 -44.16 -29.62
CA LEU A 788 -30.52 -45.23 -28.62
C LEU A 788 -29.24 -46.08 -28.56
N LYS A 789 -28.94 -46.66 -27.37
CA LYS A 789 -28.25 -47.95 -27.09
C LYS A 789 -26.78 -48.16 -27.58
N GLY A 790 -25.92 -48.86 -26.84
CA GLY A 790 -26.04 -49.41 -25.47
C GLY A 790 -25.12 -50.61 -25.17
N ALA A 791 -25.17 -51.10 -23.91
CA ALA A 791 -24.48 -52.29 -23.35
C ALA A 791 -22.93 -52.19 -23.18
N ALA A 792 -22.27 -52.77 -22.16
CA ALA A 792 -22.62 -53.28 -20.81
C ALA A 792 -21.29 -53.42 -19.99
N LYS A 793 -21.17 -53.86 -18.73
CA LYS A 793 -22.07 -54.44 -17.70
C LYS A 793 -21.46 -54.20 -16.27
N ALA A 794 -22.20 -54.55 -15.21
CA ALA A 794 -21.72 -54.74 -13.82
C ALA A 794 -22.01 -56.23 -13.38
N PRO A 795 -21.88 -56.73 -12.12
CA PRO A 795 -21.79 -56.10 -10.78
C PRO A 795 -20.60 -56.64 -9.91
N GLY A 796 -20.47 -56.49 -8.58
CA GLY A 796 -21.35 -55.93 -7.52
C GLY A 796 -20.67 -55.91 -6.12
N ALA A 797 -21.32 -55.27 -5.13
CA ALA A 797 -20.71 -54.87 -3.84
C ALA A 797 -20.82 -55.88 -2.68
N LYS A 798 -19.92 -55.73 -1.67
CA LYS A 798 -20.26 -55.66 -0.21
C LYS A 798 -19.04 -55.43 0.71
N ALA A 799 -19.30 -54.83 1.87
CA ALA A 799 -18.50 -54.86 3.12
C ALA A 799 -19.27 -55.76 4.16
N PRO A 800 -18.79 -56.14 5.37
CA PRO A 800 -17.78 -55.46 6.25
C PRO A 800 -16.83 -56.41 7.04
N GLY A 801 -16.07 -55.87 8.02
CA GLY A 801 -15.62 -56.61 9.21
C GLY A 801 -14.12 -56.55 9.56
N LYS A 802 -13.80 -56.46 10.86
CA LYS A 802 -12.44 -56.54 11.46
C LYS A 802 -12.37 -57.78 12.39
N PRO A 803 -11.20 -58.44 12.52
CA PRO A 803 -10.54 -58.48 13.84
C PRO A 803 -9.01 -58.22 13.73
N ALA A 804 -8.24 -58.48 14.80
CA ALA A 804 -6.90 -57.91 15.01
C ALA A 804 -5.80 -58.92 15.39
N ASP A 805 -4.55 -58.42 15.44
CA ASP A 805 -3.35 -58.92 16.13
C ASP A 805 -2.67 -60.20 15.53
N PRO A 806 -1.35 -60.46 15.77
CA PRO A 806 -0.46 -59.86 16.78
C PRO A 806 0.95 -59.39 16.33
N GLU A 807 1.66 -58.80 17.29
CA GLU A 807 3.13 -58.58 17.42
C GLU A 807 3.92 -59.91 17.69
N PRO A 808 5.26 -59.97 17.95
CA PRO A 808 6.25 -58.90 18.19
C PRO A 808 7.65 -59.03 17.49
N ALA A 809 8.50 -58.00 17.73
CA ALA A 809 9.98 -58.00 17.73
C ALA A 809 10.72 -58.18 16.37
N ALA A 810 11.87 -57.53 16.09
CA ALA A 810 12.75 -56.63 16.85
C ALA A 810 13.45 -55.62 15.87
N ASP A 811 14.31 -54.66 16.22
CA ASP A 811 14.94 -54.27 17.51
C ASP A 811 15.33 -52.75 17.49
N THR A 812 16.33 -52.36 18.27
CA THR A 812 16.83 -51.01 18.59
C THR A 812 18.39 -50.99 18.51
N PRO A 813 19.15 -49.87 18.76
CA PRO A 813 18.80 -48.63 19.47
C PRO A 813 19.20 -47.28 18.81
N ALA A 814 18.61 -46.20 19.36
CA ALA A 814 19.05 -44.81 19.22
C ALA A 814 18.98 -44.10 20.60
N ALA A 815 19.83 -43.11 20.85
CA ALA A 815 19.80 -42.26 22.06
C ALA A 815 20.70 -41.00 21.92
N PRO A 816 20.52 -39.94 22.73
CA PRO A 816 19.24 -39.25 22.95
C PRO A 816 19.37 -37.70 23.00
N ALA A 817 18.26 -36.99 22.83
CA ALA A 817 18.12 -35.59 23.27
C ALA A 817 17.68 -35.51 24.74
N LYS A 818 17.83 -34.35 25.40
CA LYS A 818 17.32 -34.09 26.76
C LYS A 818 16.48 -32.81 26.82
N GLY A 819 15.23 -32.95 27.26
CA GLY A 819 14.43 -31.84 27.80
C GLY A 819 14.67 -31.65 29.31
N LEU A 820 14.12 -30.57 29.87
CA LEU A 820 14.12 -30.28 31.31
C LEU A 820 12.73 -29.86 31.78
N ALA A 821 12.34 -30.32 32.96
CA ALA A 821 11.06 -30.01 33.62
C ALA A 821 11.29 -29.44 35.03
N MET A 822 10.29 -28.72 35.56
CA MET A 822 10.43 -27.94 36.79
C MET A 822 10.47 -28.77 38.09
N LYS A 823 11.18 -28.22 39.08
CA LYS A 823 10.77 -28.18 40.50
C LYS A 823 11.40 -26.94 41.15
N GLY A 824 10.67 -26.26 42.02
CA GLY A 824 11.13 -25.05 42.71
C GLY A 824 10.89 -25.11 44.22
N LEU A 825 11.34 -24.10 44.96
CA LEU A 825 10.98 -23.81 46.35
C LEU A 825 11.34 -22.34 46.68
N ALA A 826 10.79 -21.79 47.77
CA ALA A 826 10.72 -20.33 47.99
C ALA A 826 11.47 -19.83 49.23
N LYS A 827 11.96 -18.58 49.17
CA LYS A 827 12.05 -17.65 50.32
C LYS A 827 12.30 -16.20 49.90
N ALA A 828 11.71 -15.26 50.64
CA ALA A 828 12.16 -13.87 50.79
C ALA A 828 12.93 -13.74 52.14
N PRO A 829 13.71 -12.68 52.44
CA PRO A 829 13.16 -11.33 52.67
C PRO A 829 14.11 -10.13 52.37
N GLY A 830 13.67 -8.90 52.67
CA GLY A 830 14.54 -7.86 53.26
C GLY A 830 14.83 -6.61 52.40
N ALA A 831 14.33 -5.45 52.83
CA ALA A 831 14.55 -4.16 52.17
C ALA A 831 15.75 -3.37 52.74
N LYS A 832 16.33 -2.46 51.93
CA LYS A 832 16.75 -1.10 52.34
C LYS A 832 17.25 -0.22 51.18
N ALA A 833 17.20 1.10 51.40
CA ALA A 833 17.80 2.19 50.64
C ALA A 833 18.18 3.31 51.66
N PRO A 834 18.79 4.46 51.31
CA PRO A 834 19.35 4.91 50.01
C PRO A 834 20.84 5.33 50.09
N GLY A 835 21.43 5.84 49.00
CA GLY A 835 22.77 6.47 49.02
C GLY A 835 23.21 7.17 47.72
N LYS A 836 23.67 8.42 47.84
CA LYS A 836 24.32 9.30 46.82
C LYS A 836 25.09 10.39 47.61
N PRO A 837 26.02 11.19 47.05
CA PRO A 837 26.72 11.11 45.76
C PRO A 837 28.27 11.12 45.88
N ALA A 838 29.00 10.98 44.77
CA ALA A 838 30.39 11.44 44.65
C ALA A 838 30.82 11.68 43.19
N GLU A 839 31.45 12.84 42.96
CA GLU A 839 32.25 13.29 41.81
C GLU A 839 33.22 14.37 42.37
N PRO A 840 34.30 14.85 41.69
CA PRO A 840 34.52 14.81 40.23
C PRO A 840 35.95 14.46 39.74
N GLN A 841 36.05 14.18 38.43
CA GLN A 841 37.16 14.52 37.49
C GLN A 841 38.61 14.01 37.71
N PRO A 842 39.50 14.12 36.69
CA PRO A 842 39.27 14.33 35.25
C PRO A 842 39.92 13.25 34.34
N ASP A 843 39.28 12.93 33.22
CA ASP A 843 39.93 12.21 32.11
C ASP A 843 40.48 13.17 31.05
N ALA A 844 41.58 12.77 30.43
CA ALA A 844 42.18 13.41 29.26
C ALA A 844 42.44 12.38 28.15
N ALA A 845 42.56 12.86 26.91
CA ALA A 845 42.67 12.08 25.68
C ALA A 845 43.67 10.91 25.71
N ASP A 846 43.40 9.82 24.97
CA ASP A 846 43.87 9.79 23.57
C ASP A 846 43.29 8.68 22.67
N THR A 847 43.57 8.80 21.38
CA THR A 847 43.19 7.90 20.29
C THR A 847 44.26 6.80 20.07
N PRO A 848 43.89 5.59 19.59
CA PRO A 848 44.85 4.76 18.86
C PRO A 848 44.34 4.16 17.54
N ALA A 849 45.26 3.88 16.61
CA ALA A 849 44.94 3.30 15.30
C ALA A 849 45.78 2.05 14.96
N THR A 850 45.09 0.95 14.60
CA THR A 850 45.46 -0.15 13.68
C THR A 850 46.80 -0.93 13.79
N LYS A 851 46.70 -2.24 13.45
CA LYS A 851 47.75 -3.22 13.02
C LYS A 851 48.47 -4.02 14.14
N PRO A 852 49.04 -5.21 13.81
CA PRO A 852 48.48 -6.29 12.97
C PRO A 852 48.77 -7.72 13.55
N ALA A 853 48.22 -8.78 12.95
CA ALA A 853 48.60 -10.17 13.26
C ALA A 853 48.69 -11.10 12.03
N LYS A 854 49.57 -12.11 12.13
CA LYS A 854 49.68 -13.30 11.26
C LYS A 854 48.92 -14.46 11.96
N GLY A 855 48.48 -15.56 11.35
CA GLY A 855 48.68 -16.10 9.99
C GLY A 855 49.21 -17.55 10.06
N LEU A 856 48.58 -18.50 9.36
CA LEU A 856 49.01 -19.90 9.26
C LEU A 856 48.56 -20.53 7.93
N ALA A 857 49.13 -21.68 7.53
CA ALA A 857 49.12 -22.17 6.15
C ALA A 857 48.86 -23.68 5.99
N MET A 858 48.53 -24.10 4.77
CA MET A 858 48.49 -25.51 4.35
C MET A 858 49.07 -25.70 2.94
N LYS A 859 49.59 -26.91 2.67
CA LYS A 859 50.01 -27.41 1.34
C LYS A 859 48.81 -28.13 0.69
N GLY A 860 48.71 -28.34 -0.62
CA GLY A 860 49.67 -28.11 -1.71
C GLY A 860 50.02 -29.41 -2.43
N LEU A 861 49.34 -29.71 -3.54
CA LEU A 861 49.62 -30.81 -4.49
C LEU A 861 49.02 -30.46 -5.87
N ALA A 862 49.54 -31.03 -6.96
CA ALA A 862 49.23 -30.56 -8.32
C ALA A 862 49.14 -31.67 -9.37
N LYS A 863 48.25 -31.49 -10.37
CA LYS A 863 48.49 -31.89 -11.77
C LYS A 863 47.47 -31.25 -12.73
N ALA A 864 47.91 -30.92 -13.94
CA ALA A 864 47.06 -30.67 -15.12
C ALA A 864 47.17 -31.86 -16.10
N PRO A 865 46.26 -32.02 -17.07
CA PRO A 865 46.39 -31.27 -18.34
C PRO A 865 45.06 -30.66 -18.83
N GLY A 866 45.14 -29.65 -19.71
CA GLY A 866 44.01 -28.79 -20.06
C GLY A 866 43.33 -29.05 -21.41
N ALA A 867 42.31 -28.24 -21.71
CA ALA A 867 41.71 -28.08 -23.03
C ALA A 867 41.14 -26.65 -23.23
N LYS A 868 41.35 -26.11 -24.44
CA LYS A 868 40.72 -24.95 -25.12
C LYS A 868 39.79 -24.00 -24.35
N ALA A 869 40.10 -22.69 -24.45
CA ALA A 869 39.14 -21.59 -24.28
C ALA A 869 38.73 -20.99 -25.65
N PRO A 870 37.50 -20.47 -25.82
CA PRO A 870 37.12 -19.54 -26.88
C PRO A 870 37.38 -18.07 -26.48
N ALA A 871 37.35 -17.14 -27.44
CA ALA A 871 37.82 -15.75 -27.27
C ALA A 871 36.70 -14.69 -27.31
N GLU A 872 37.00 -13.50 -26.76
CA GLU A 872 36.23 -12.26 -26.99
C GLU A 872 36.70 -11.53 -28.27
N PRO A 873 35.83 -10.73 -28.93
CA PRO A 873 36.15 -10.06 -30.19
C PRO A 873 36.76 -8.65 -30.02
N THR A 874 37.76 -8.33 -30.85
CA THR A 874 38.38 -6.99 -30.97
C THR A 874 37.64 -6.12 -31.98
N PRO A 875 37.46 -4.79 -31.76
CA PRO A 875 36.97 -3.87 -32.78
C PRO A 875 38.03 -3.58 -33.86
N PRO A 876 37.64 -3.26 -35.11
CA PRO A 876 38.57 -3.05 -36.22
C PRO A 876 39.29 -1.69 -36.18
N GLN A 877 40.53 -1.67 -36.66
CA GLN A 877 41.27 -0.45 -37.00
C GLN A 877 40.99 -0.01 -38.45
N ALA A 878 41.33 1.23 -38.77
CA ALA A 878 41.52 1.75 -40.12
C ALA A 878 42.87 2.48 -40.19
N GLU A 879 43.43 2.62 -41.40
CA GLU A 879 44.87 2.82 -41.60
C GLU A 879 45.34 4.28 -41.60
N SER A 880 46.65 4.47 -41.44
CA SER A 880 47.36 5.75 -41.37
C SER A 880 48.05 6.11 -42.69
N ASN A 881 48.23 7.41 -43.00
CA ASN A 881 49.47 7.99 -43.56
C ASN A 881 49.38 9.53 -43.73
N GLY A 882 50.51 10.23 -43.55
CA GLY A 882 50.69 11.65 -43.95
C GLY A 882 51.08 12.59 -42.80
N GLU A 883 52.24 13.25 -42.91
CA GLU A 883 52.78 14.24 -41.95
C GLU A 883 53.34 15.49 -42.71
N PRO A 884 54.01 16.50 -42.09
CA PRO A 884 53.56 17.89 -42.10
C PRO A 884 54.42 18.82 -43.01
N PRO A 885 54.28 20.17 -42.92
CA PRO A 885 55.23 20.93 -42.08
C PRO A 885 54.76 22.28 -41.45
N ALA A 886 55.44 22.71 -40.37
CA ALA A 886 56.01 24.05 -40.03
C ALA A 886 55.23 25.40 -40.22
N GLU A 887 55.48 26.53 -39.50
CA GLU A 887 56.18 26.86 -38.23
C GLU A 887 55.94 28.34 -37.78
N THR A 888 55.68 28.59 -36.48
CA THR A 888 56.16 29.78 -35.69
C THR A 888 55.55 31.22 -35.94
N PRO A 889 55.83 32.30 -35.13
CA PRO A 889 54.88 32.70 -34.07
C PRO A 889 54.48 34.24 -33.97
N PRO A 890 54.75 35.06 -32.91
CA PRO A 890 53.66 35.71 -32.15
C PRO A 890 53.79 37.23 -31.82
N ALA A 891 52.76 37.81 -31.18
CA ALA A 891 52.75 39.11 -30.45
C ALA A 891 51.40 39.25 -29.68
N GLU A 892 51.23 40.00 -28.58
CA GLU A 892 52.10 40.43 -27.47
C GLU A 892 51.19 40.93 -26.30
N ALA A 893 51.72 41.23 -25.09
CA ALA A 893 50.92 41.75 -23.97
C ALA A 893 51.74 42.57 -22.95
N PRO A 894 51.13 43.58 -22.30
CA PRO A 894 51.51 44.09 -20.96
C PRO A 894 50.37 43.82 -19.93
N THR A 895 50.56 43.43 -18.66
CA THR A 895 51.46 43.90 -17.56
C THR A 895 51.17 45.34 -17.09
N ASP A 896 51.17 45.70 -15.80
CA ASP A 896 51.32 44.96 -14.52
C ASP A 896 50.38 45.63 -13.45
N THR A 897 50.36 45.50 -12.11
CA THR A 897 51.28 45.04 -11.04
C THR A 897 50.51 44.49 -9.82
N GLY A 898 51.15 43.66 -8.97
CA GLY A 898 50.88 43.66 -7.51
C GLY A 898 50.77 42.30 -6.80
N ALA A 899 51.54 42.14 -5.71
CA ALA A 899 51.58 41.00 -4.77
C ALA A 899 51.74 41.54 -3.31
N PRO A 900 51.69 40.76 -2.21
CA PRO A 900 51.72 39.29 -2.08
C PRO A 900 50.70 38.65 -1.11
N ALA A 901 50.76 37.30 -0.99
CA ALA A 901 50.47 36.38 0.13
C ALA A 901 49.40 36.72 1.23
N THR A 902 48.59 35.79 1.75
CA THR A 902 48.82 34.35 2.05
C THR A 902 47.58 33.44 1.86
N ASP A 903 47.74 32.16 2.19
CA ASP A 903 46.73 31.19 2.68
C ASP A 903 45.85 30.36 1.72
N THR A 904 45.65 29.11 2.15
CA THR A 904 45.01 28.00 1.42
C THR A 904 43.48 28.03 1.54
N PRO A 905 42.72 27.96 0.43
CA PRO A 905 41.25 27.90 0.49
C PRO A 905 40.73 26.50 0.86
N ALA A 906 39.75 26.46 1.77
CA ALA A 906 39.00 25.27 2.16
C ALA A 906 38.02 24.80 1.04
N PRO A 907 37.57 23.52 1.05
CA PRO A 907 36.62 23.01 0.06
C PRO A 907 35.26 23.75 0.10
N PRO A 908 34.58 23.90 -1.06
CA PRO A 908 33.43 24.81 -1.18
C PRO A 908 32.17 24.28 -0.49
N GLN A 909 31.56 25.14 0.34
CA GLN A 909 30.24 24.90 0.93
C GLN A 909 29.12 25.00 -0.12
N SER A 910 28.19 24.04 -0.10
CA SER A 910 27.03 24.02 -1.00
C SER A 910 25.90 24.95 -0.52
N LYS A 911 25.51 25.94 -1.32
CA LYS A 911 24.32 26.77 -1.06
C LYS A 911 23.04 26.01 -1.46
N PRO A 912 21.99 25.96 -0.61
CA PRO A 912 20.72 25.30 -0.96
C PRO A 912 19.90 26.15 -1.95
N GLY A 913 19.95 25.79 -3.23
CA GLY A 913 19.22 26.46 -4.32
C GLY A 913 17.73 26.11 -4.36
N GLY A 914 16.92 26.70 -3.48
CA GLY A 914 15.45 26.56 -3.52
C GLY A 914 14.81 27.36 -4.67
N LEU A 915 13.95 26.71 -5.47
CA LEU A 915 13.20 27.35 -6.56
C LEU A 915 12.02 28.20 -6.02
N GLY A 916 12.32 29.43 -5.62
CA GLY A 916 11.32 30.40 -5.14
C GLY A 916 10.44 30.97 -6.26
N PHE A 917 9.22 30.44 -6.41
CA PHE A 917 8.18 31.06 -7.23
C PHE A 917 7.66 32.34 -6.56
N LYS A 918 7.83 33.49 -7.22
CA LYS A 918 7.25 34.76 -6.74
C LYS A 918 5.73 34.74 -6.86
N SER A 919 5.02 35.01 -5.77
CA SER A 919 3.58 35.27 -5.76
C SER A 919 3.29 36.67 -6.33
N GLY A 920 2.26 36.79 -7.17
CA GLY A 920 2.08 37.99 -8.01
C GLY A 920 0.73 38.14 -8.70
N ALA A 921 -0.38 37.86 -8.01
CA ALA A 921 -1.73 38.13 -8.51
C ALA A 921 -2.65 38.62 -7.38
N LYS A 922 -3.28 39.80 -7.54
CA LYS A 922 -4.33 40.28 -6.63
C LYS A 922 -5.64 39.55 -6.91
N ALA A 923 -6.30 39.05 -5.86
CA ALA A 923 -7.69 38.64 -5.94
C ALA A 923 -8.63 39.87 -5.96
N PRO A 924 -9.69 39.90 -6.79
CA PRO A 924 -10.70 40.94 -6.74
C PRO A 924 -11.57 40.81 -5.48
N GLY A 925 -12.07 41.95 -4.98
CA GLY A 925 -12.72 42.03 -3.67
C GLY A 925 -14.11 41.39 -3.58
N ARG A 926 -14.37 40.71 -2.46
CA ARG A 926 -15.67 40.17 -2.07
C ARG A 926 -16.58 41.30 -1.59
N LYS A 927 -17.81 41.40 -2.12
CA LYS A 927 -18.90 42.16 -1.50
C LYS A 927 -19.79 41.22 -0.70
N ASN A 928 -20.17 41.67 0.49
CA ASN A 928 -21.27 41.16 1.31
C ASN A 928 -22.58 41.90 0.93
N PRO A 929 -23.77 41.48 1.43
CA PRO A 929 -24.05 40.36 2.33
C PRO A 929 -24.01 38.98 1.64
#